data_AF-A0A410UK48-F1
#
_entry.id   AF-A0A410UK48-F1
#
_cell.length_a   1.000
_cell.length_b   1.000
_cell.length_c   1.000
_cell.angle_alpha   90.00
_cell.angle_beta   90.00
_cell.angle_gamma   90.00
#
_symmetry.space_group_name_H-M   'P 1'
#
loop_
_entity.id
_entity.type
_entity.pdbx_description
1 polymer ?
#
loop_
_entity_poly.entity_id
_entity_poly.type
_entity_poly.pdbx_seq_one_letter_code
_entity_poly.pdbx_strand_id
1 'polypeptide(L)'
;MKAFLFSMLFCGLSCLALSLHADDKRVDMRHPRERTPATELHIPAIPAHKRSTQGQTRIAALDHPTLHAAILPPRFFTLVQATLPDKQFMIAQRTINEFALTPMRSTGYWVNAGDTLVIDFQYSGAAPSPMPSVWIHSLDDDTWEYDEAQKVRLRSGINTIHASKKGAVYIAVQNQPSGGVMTVDIESGGHPMPRFILGEHGDSDWANMLQTYANAPYAELISQRAMITLTLARARRFVDDPVGVLENWDRIINVGEAQYGLALDNEAPHDSPRLPHHFVECVGCDSYMYAWQYRTAYADDAIKAVVNKHLLETDGWGPWHELGHILQHDDLTMDVARDLSYPMDDETSNNLTSLWVQTNLFDLKSELEVDNVWPKIKRYLDQTSKNWDQLNPSYDRAYLFIRLGMFWQLHLAFGPTFYPRYARESRALKGYPGVAKAEKQARVVIETSRVAGRNLIPFYEKWGMPITAATRQTVENLHLPSLDKPIWENTDMSAPYTYYGPGDQLPPIGDIVVVSEVRSGDRFSAVADAGSPGGHELSYQWSHGGFLDPEGATTNTLTITAPTVQAPEPFEVSVAVSDGLHSSTFHATVMVAPKEPGGGHCDGVEAWISSKVYDTPGVKVSYDNWLYEVVHWTQNQQPDENFITDPNSIAKPWRRLVTCTR
;
A
#
# COMPACT_ATOMS: atom_id res chain seq x y z
N MET A 1 -2.26 -24.59 9.16
CA MET A 1 -1.03 -25.32 8.80
C MET A 1 -1.17 -26.16 7.54
N LYS A 2 -2.12 -27.10 7.40
CA LYS A 2 -2.23 -27.92 6.17
C LYS A 2 -2.68 -27.17 4.90
N ALA A 3 -3.44 -26.08 5.02
CA ALA A 3 -3.79 -25.22 3.87
C ALA A 3 -2.64 -24.31 3.39
N PHE A 4 -1.66 -24.03 4.27
CA PHE A 4 -0.53 -23.12 3.98
C PHE A 4 0.63 -23.82 3.26
N LEU A 5 0.90 -25.10 3.56
CA LEU A 5 1.93 -25.87 2.85
C LEU A 5 1.56 -26.17 1.38
N PHE A 6 0.29 -26.07 1.00
CA PHE A 6 -0.15 -26.36 -0.37
C PHE A 6 0.02 -25.17 -1.34
N SER A 7 0.05 -23.93 -0.82
CA SER A 7 0.34 -22.73 -1.63
C SER A 7 1.78 -22.74 -2.17
N MET A 8 2.72 -23.24 -1.36
CA MET A 8 4.16 -23.33 -1.68
C MET A 8 4.45 -24.26 -2.87
N LEU A 9 3.82 -25.44 -2.94
CA LEU A 9 4.10 -26.40 -4.01
C LEU A 9 3.60 -25.96 -5.40
N PHE A 10 2.61 -25.07 -5.47
CA PHE A 10 1.97 -24.71 -6.74
C PHE A 10 2.38 -23.36 -7.31
N CYS A 11 2.73 -22.37 -6.46
CA CYS A 11 3.36 -21.12 -6.93
C CYS A 11 4.65 -21.44 -7.73
N GLY A 12 5.44 -22.42 -7.28
CA GLY A 12 6.62 -22.91 -8.00
C GLY A 12 6.36 -23.54 -9.37
N LEU A 13 5.20 -24.19 -9.60
CA LEU A 13 4.83 -24.81 -10.88
C LEU A 13 4.36 -23.77 -11.93
N SER A 14 3.66 -22.72 -11.49
CA SER A 14 3.26 -21.59 -12.36
C SER A 14 4.45 -20.71 -12.72
N CYS A 15 5.36 -20.46 -11.77
CA CYS A 15 6.63 -19.77 -12.03
C CYS A 15 7.51 -20.53 -13.05
N LEU A 16 7.49 -21.87 -13.01
CA LEU A 16 8.12 -22.71 -14.04
C LEU A 16 7.47 -22.48 -15.42
N ALA A 17 6.13 -22.41 -15.49
CA ALA A 17 5.40 -22.17 -16.73
C ALA A 17 5.54 -20.73 -17.26
N LEU A 18 5.73 -19.74 -16.37
CA LEU A 18 6.06 -18.35 -16.69
C LEU A 18 7.45 -18.23 -17.35
N SER A 19 8.39 -19.08 -16.96
CA SER A 19 9.80 -19.01 -17.37
C SER A 19 10.17 -19.93 -18.54
N LEU A 20 9.40 -21.00 -18.80
CA LEU A 20 9.66 -21.98 -19.86
C LEU A 20 9.59 -21.42 -21.29
N HIS A 21 9.08 -20.19 -21.50
CA HIS A 21 9.07 -19.52 -22.80
C HIS A 21 10.30 -18.62 -23.07
N ALA A 22 11.13 -18.35 -22.06
CA ALA A 22 12.34 -17.52 -22.24
C ALA A 22 13.52 -18.27 -22.90
N ASP A 23 13.48 -19.61 -22.95
CA ASP A 23 14.66 -20.43 -23.28
C ASP A 23 14.63 -21.14 -24.66
N ASP A 24 13.74 -20.78 -25.59
CA ASP A 24 13.73 -21.44 -26.90
C ASP A 24 13.47 -20.53 -28.10
N LYS A 25 14.34 -19.54 -28.32
CA LYS A 25 14.55 -18.96 -29.67
C LYS A 25 16.03 -18.66 -29.93
N ARG A 26 16.80 -19.72 -30.23
CA ARG A 26 18.07 -19.56 -30.97
C ARG A 26 17.75 -19.28 -32.44
N VAL A 27 17.99 -18.05 -32.89
CA VAL A 27 18.19 -17.76 -34.31
C VAL A 27 19.65 -17.41 -34.52
N ASP A 28 20.36 -18.35 -35.12
CA ASP A 28 21.72 -18.22 -35.64
C ASP A 28 21.69 -17.25 -36.83
N MET A 29 22.38 -16.10 -36.72
CA MET A 29 22.76 -15.31 -37.90
C MET A 29 24.20 -14.81 -37.76
N ARG A 30 25.09 -15.53 -38.47
CA ARG A 30 26.46 -15.10 -38.76
C ARG A 30 26.50 -14.15 -39.95
N HIS A 31 27.32 -13.10 -39.79
CA HIS A 31 28.16 -12.43 -40.80
C HIS A 31 27.52 -11.39 -41.76
N PRO A 32 28.34 -10.49 -42.36
CA PRO A 32 29.05 -9.37 -41.71
C PRO A 32 28.82 -8.06 -42.51
N ARG A 33 29.14 -6.86 -41.98
CA ARG A 33 29.38 -5.68 -42.84
C ARG A 33 30.18 -4.57 -42.14
N GLU A 34 31.44 -4.49 -42.57
CA GLU A 34 32.17 -3.31 -43.05
C GLU A 34 32.07 -1.98 -42.29
N ARG A 35 33.23 -1.61 -41.72
CA ARG A 35 33.59 -0.25 -41.30
C ARG A 35 33.94 0.61 -42.51
N THR A 36 33.55 1.88 -42.50
CA THR A 36 34.35 2.99 -43.03
C THR A 36 34.11 4.28 -42.21
N PRO A 37 35.09 5.20 -42.13
CA PRO A 37 35.15 6.25 -41.10
C PRO A 37 34.82 7.66 -41.63
N ALA A 38 34.35 8.52 -40.74
CA ALA A 38 34.22 9.97 -40.94
C ALA A 38 34.03 10.63 -39.57
N THR A 39 34.51 11.83 -39.20
CA THR A 39 35.50 12.79 -39.70
C THR A 39 35.71 13.73 -38.50
N GLU A 40 36.96 14.04 -38.14
CA GLU A 40 37.26 15.01 -37.07
C GLU A 40 36.79 16.42 -37.50
N LEU A 41 36.11 17.11 -36.58
CA LEU A 41 35.79 18.53 -36.70
C LEU A 41 36.32 19.27 -35.47
N HIS A 42 37.34 20.07 -35.74
CA HIS A 42 38.08 20.96 -34.86
C HIS A 42 37.33 22.30 -34.73
N ILE A 43 37.05 22.77 -33.50
CA ILE A 43 36.59 24.15 -33.24
C ILE A 43 37.26 24.67 -31.94
N PRO A 44 37.67 25.96 -31.88
CA PRO A 44 38.88 26.41 -31.16
C PRO A 44 38.62 27.05 -29.79
N ALA A 45 39.69 27.12 -28.98
CA ALA A 45 39.77 27.80 -27.70
C ALA A 45 39.98 29.32 -27.82
N ILE A 46 39.33 30.11 -26.97
CA ILE A 46 39.67 31.53 -26.67
C ILE A 46 39.25 31.85 -25.20
N PRO A 47 39.75 32.92 -24.52
CA PRO A 47 40.94 32.89 -23.67
C PRO A 47 40.67 33.31 -22.19
N ALA A 48 41.67 33.08 -21.35
CA ALA A 48 41.70 33.40 -19.92
C ALA A 48 41.69 34.90 -19.59
N HIS A 49 40.89 35.29 -18.59
CA HIS A 49 40.99 36.58 -17.91
C HIS A 49 41.68 36.44 -16.54
N LYS A 50 42.76 37.20 -16.35
CA LYS A 50 43.49 37.42 -15.09
C LYS A 50 42.71 38.37 -14.15
N ARG A 51 42.65 38.04 -12.86
CA ARG A 51 42.67 38.93 -11.67
C ARG A 51 42.89 38.03 -10.45
N SER A 52 44.05 38.04 -9.79
CA SER A 52 44.60 38.98 -8.80
C SER A 52 44.74 38.25 -7.46
N THR A 53 45.98 38.08 -7.04
CA THR A 53 46.44 37.48 -5.77
C THR A 53 46.12 38.35 -4.56
N GLN A 54 45.59 37.75 -3.48
CA GLN A 54 46.05 37.95 -2.08
C GLN A 54 45.21 37.08 -1.11
N GLY A 55 45.89 36.38 -0.19
CA GLY A 55 45.28 35.65 0.92
C GLY A 55 45.73 34.19 1.04
N GLN A 56 47.00 33.97 1.40
CA GLN A 56 47.49 32.65 1.81
C GLN A 56 46.97 32.33 3.22
N THR A 57 46.09 31.34 3.32
CA THR A 57 45.94 30.51 4.52
C THR A 57 46.15 29.07 4.05
N ARG A 58 47.18 28.39 4.56
CA ARG A 58 47.43 26.97 4.31
C ARG A 58 46.21 26.17 4.77
N ILE A 59 45.38 25.73 3.83
CA ILE A 59 44.44 24.63 4.05
C ILE A 59 45.28 23.36 3.94
N ALA A 60 45.29 22.60 5.04
CA ALA A 60 45.90 21.28 5.09
C ALA A 60 45.36 20.42 3.94
N ALA A 61 46.24 19.62 3.33
CA ALA A 61 45.84 18.62 2.35
C ALA A 61 44.67 17.80 2.91
N LEU A 62 43.54 17.82 2.21
CA LEU A 62 42.49 16.83 2.41
C LEU A 62 43.11 15.49 2.04
N ASP A 63 43.42 14.68 3.05
CA ASP A 63 43.79 13.29 2.85
C ASP A 63 42.66 12.61 2.09
N HIS A 64 42.94 12.24 0.84
CA HIS A 64 42.10 11.26 0.16
C HIS A 64 42.13 9.99 1.02
N PRO A 65 40.97 9.49 1.50
CA PRO A 65 40.95 8.23 2.23
C PRO A 65 41.63 7.17 1.37
N THR A 66 42.44 6.31 2.01
CA THR A 66 43.01 5.15 1.33
C THR A 66 41.88 4.33 0.71
N LEU A 67 42.12 3.70 -0.45
CA LEU A 67 41.09 2.93 -1.19
C LEU A 67 40.34 1.92 -0.29
N HIS A 68 41.01 1.38 0.74
CA HIS A 68 40.41 0.47 1.73
C HIS A 68 39.47 1.17 2.72
N ALA A 69 39.70 2.44 3.08
CA ALA A 69 38.81 3.20 3.96
C ALA A 69 37.50 3.59 3.25
N ALA A 70 37.52 3.74 1.93
CA ALA A 70 36.34 4.10 1.14
C ALA A 70 35.31 2.96 1.00
N ILE A 71 35.75 1.69 1.08
CA ILE A 71 34.89 0.51 0.86
C ILE A 71 34.55 -0.27 2.14
N LEU A 72 35.15 0.12 3.28
CA LEU A 72 34.90 -0.53 4.56
C LEU A 72 33.54 -0.09 5.11
N PRO A 73 32.60 -1.03 5.39
CA PRO A 73 31.32 -0.66 5.98
C PRO A 73 31.51 0.09 7.31
N PRO A 74 30.76 1.17 7.56
CA PRO A 74 30.85 1.90 8.83
C PRO A 74 30.32 1.03 9.97
N ARG A 75 31.02 1.08 11.12
CA ARG A 75 30.59 0.40 12.35
C ARG A 75 29.55 1.19 13.14
N PHE A 76 29.58 2.52 12.99
CA PHE A 76 28.63 3.44 13.60
C PHE A 76 27.59 3.89 12.58
N PHE A 77 26.31 3.74 12.90
CA PHE A 77 25.24 4.24 12.04
C PHE A 77 23.99 4.65 12.85
N THR A 78 23.24 5.60 12.27
CA THR A 78 21.95 6.05 12.79
C THR A 78 20.84 5.21 12.19
N LEU A 79 19.95 4.68 13.02
CA LEU A 79 18.83 3.86 12.56
C LEU A 79 17.67 4.75 12.11
N VAL A 80 17.23 4.54 10.87
CA VAL A 80 16.01 5.16 10.34
C VAL A 80 14.80 4.42 10.90
N GLN A 81 13.92 5.16 11.56
CA GLN A 81 12.67 4.66 12.11
C GLN A 81 11.57 4.65 11.03
N ALA A 82 10.58 3.78 11.17
CA ALA A 82 9.36 3.89 10.37
C ALA A 82 8.71 5.25 10.62
N THR A 83 8.05 5.81 9.61
CA THR A 83 7.29 7.07 9.72
C THR A 83 5.97 6.89 10.45
N LEU A 84 5.43 5.67 10.46
CA LEU A 84 4.13 5.34 11.04
C LEU A 84 4.25 4.43 12.26
N PRO A 85 3.35 4.59 13.25
CA PRO A 85 3.16 3.65 14.34
C PRO A 85 3.00 2.18 13.87
N ASP A 86 3.69 1.16 14.41
CA ASP A 86 3.60 -0.28 13.99
C ASP A 86 2.17 -0.77 13.75
N LYS A 87 1.17 -0.37 14.56
CA LYS A 87 -0.22 -0.77 14.28
C LYS A 87 -0.76 -0.10 13.02
N GLN A 88 -0.47 1.17 12.80
CA GLN A 88 -0.81 1.92 11.58
C GLN A 88 0.07 1.54 10.39
N PHE A 89 1.31 1.13 10.62
CA PHE A 89 2.24 0.60 9.62
C PHE A 89 1.84 -0.80 9.18
N MET A 90 1.44 -1.68 10.10
CA MET A 90 0.85 -2.99 9.77
C MET A 90 -0.53 -2.85 9.15
N ILE A 91 -1.32 -1.83 9.53
CA ILE A 91 -2.57 -1.51 8.85
C ILE A 91 -2.28 -0.97 7.45
N ALA A 92 -1.43 0.04 7.29
CA ALA A 92 -1.03 0.60 6.00
C ALA A 92 -0.44 -0.47 5.08
N GLN A 93 0.44 -1.33 5.59
CA GLN A 93 0.92 -2.49 4.87
C GLN A 93 -0.20 -3.46 4.53
N ARG A 94 -1.17 -3.76 5.40
CA ARG A 94 -2.29 -4.66 5.05
C ARG A 94 -3.36 -4.03 4.16
N THR A 95 -3.41 -2.71 4.05
CA THR A 95 -4.32 -1.98 3.13
C THR A 95 -3.70 -1.71 1.76
N ILE A 96 -2.40 -1.96 1.61
CA ILE A 96 -1.63 -1.70 0.38
C ILE A 96 -0.99 -2.99 -0.15
N ASN A 97 -0.49 -3.85 0.74
CA ASN A 97 0.37 -4.99 0.45
C ASN A 97 -0.20 -6.29 1.04
N GLU A 98 -0.01 -7.39 0.33
CA GLU A 98 -0.24 -8.72 0.90
C GLU A 98 0.81 -9.06 1.98
N PHE A 99 2.04 -8.59 1.78
CA PHE A 99 3.20 -8.88 2.62
C PHE A 99 3.86 -7.60 3.17
N ALA A 100 4.37 -7.67 4.40
CA ALA A 100 5.13 -6.56 4.97
C ALA A 100 6.50 -6.40 4.28
N LEU A 101 7.01 -5.17 4.21
CA LEU A 101 8.40 -4.87 3.85
C LEU A 101 9.39 -5.26 4.97
N THR A 102 10.66 -5.47 4.62
CA THR A 102 11.68 -5.90 5.57
C THR A 102 11.93 -4.86 6.68
N PRO A 103 12.03 -5.29 7.95
CA PRO A 103 12.49 -4.42 9.03
C PRO A 103 14.02 -4.30 9.06
N MET A 104 14.73 -5.12 8.30
CA MET A 104 16.19 -5.21 8.36
C MET A 104 16.88 -3.95 7.83
N ARG A 105 17.98 -3.60 8.46
CA ARG A 105 18.98 -2.64 7.98
C ARG A 105 20.32 -3.34 7.87
N SER A 106 20.88 -3.32 6.66
CA SER A 106 22.20 -3.87 6.39
C SER A 106 23.27 -3.16 7.22
N THR A 107 24.16 -3.96 7.82
CA THR A 107 25.36 -3.47 8.52
C THR A 107 26.62 -3.60 7.68
N GLY A 108 26.61 -4.42 6.62
CA GLY A 108 27.82 -4.80 5.87
C GLY A 108 28.73 -5.78 6.59
N TYR A 109 28.27 -6.40 7.68
CA TYR A 109 29.00 -7.41 8.43
C TYR A 109 28.29 -8.77 8.38
N TRP A 110 29.08 -9.83 8.50
CA TRP A 110 28.62 -11.20 8.67
C TRP A 110 29.40 -11.89 9.78
N VAL A 111 28.91 -13.03 10.25
CA VAL A 111 29.52 -13.83 11.33
C VAL A 111 29.48 -15.32 11.00
N ASN A 112 30.38 -16.09 11.59
CA ASN A 112 30.30 -17.54 11.75
C ASN A 112 29.63 -17.91 13.09
N ALA A 113 29.15 -19.14 13.19
CA ALA A 113 28.79 -19.71 14.49
C ALA A 113 30.02 -19.72 15.42
N GLY A 114 29.87 -19.23 16.64
CA GLY A 114 30.92 -19.07 17.63
C GLY A 114 31.54 -17.66 17.69
N ASP A 115 31.32 -16.82 16.68
CA ASP A 115 31.78 -15.43 16.73
C ASP A 115 31.03 -14.65 17.82
N THR A 116 31.65 -13.59 18.31
CA THR A 116 31.03 -12.66 19.26
C THR A 116 31.01 -11.26 18.68
N LEU A 117 29.84 -10.64 18.71
CA LEU A 117 29.63 -9.22 18.39
C LEU A 117 29.46 -8.44 19.69
N VAL A 118 30.08 -7.27 19.76
CA VAL A 118 29.82 -6.29 20.82
C VAL A 118 29.21 -5.07 20.16
N ILE A 119 27.98 -4.75 20.55
CA ILE A 119 27.20 -3.67 19.96
C ILE A 119 26.75 -2.71 21.06
N ASP A 120 27.13 -1.44 20.96
CA ASP A 120 26.54 -0.38 21.76
C ASP A 120 25.30 0.17 21.05
N PHE A 121 24.15 0.07 21.71
CA PHE A 121 22.90 0.63 21.20
C PHE A 121 22.47 1.79 22.10
N GLN A 122 22.28 2.96 21.51
CA GLN A 122 21.86 4.15 22.24
C GLN A 122 20.62 4.75 21.60
N TYR A 123 19.79 5.40 22.41
CA TYR A 123 18.67 6.19 21.93
C TYR A 123 18.46 7.45 22.75
N SER A 124 17.85 8.45 22.13
CA SER A 124 17.31 9.64 22.80
C SER A 124 15.78 9.67 22.69
N GLY A 125 15.13 10.51 23.49
CA GLY A 125 13.66 10.62 23.50
C GLY A 125 12.98 9.46 24.25
N ALA A 126 11.81 9.04 23.76
CA ALA A 126 11.09 7.93 24.36
C ALA A 126 11.81 6.59 24.10
N ALA A 127 11.67 5.65 25.04
CA ALA A 127 12.20 4.31 24.83
C ALA A 127 11.51 3.64 23.62
N PRO A 128 12.27 3.11 22.65
CA PRO A 128 11.70 2.37 21.52
C PRO A 128 10.85 1.19 21.99
N SER A 129 9.66 1.05 21.41
CA SER A 129 8.77 -0.07 21.68
C SER A 129 8.21 -0.61 20.36
N PRO A 130 8.48 -1.88 20.01
CA PRO A 130 9.51 -2.75 20.60
C PRO A 130 10.93 -2.15 20.51
N MET A 131 11.91 -2.68 21.24
CA MET A 131 13.31 -2.32 21.03
C MET A 131 13.81 -2.96 19.73
N PRO A 132 14.73 -2.31 19.01
CA PRO A 132 15.43 -2.92 17.88
C PRO A 132 16.11 -4.24 18.25
N SER A 133 16.42 -5.04 17.24
CA SER A 133 17.07 -6.34 17.45
C SER A 133 18.13 -6.62 16.39
N VAL A 134 19.16 -7.35 16.77
CA VAL A 134 20.16 -7.89 15.85
C VAL A 134 19.62 -9.17 15.26
N TRP A 135 19.61 -9.27 13.93
CA TRP A 135 19.20 -10.47 13.21
C TRP A 135 20.43 -11.02 12.48
N ILE A 136 20.79 -12.28 12.76
CA ILE A 136 21.80 -13.02 12.00
C ILE A 136 21.06 -13.98 11.08
N HIS A 137 21.06 -13.66 9.79
CA HIS A 137 20.23 -14.30 8.77
C HIS A 137 21.10 -14.91 7.66
N SER A 138 20.67 -16.07 7.16
CA SER A 138 21.30 -16.83 6.08
C SER A 138 20.32 -17.02 4.93
N LEU A 139 20.83 -17.05 3.69
CA LEU A 139 20.01 -17.06 2.47
C LEU A 139 19.25 -18.37 2.21
N ASP A 140 19.46 -19.38 3.05
CA ASP A 140 18.71 -20.65 3.08
C ASP A 140 17.51 -20.62 4.04
N ASP A 141 17.32 -19.53 4.79
CA ASP A 141 16.16 -19.34 5.65
C ASP A 141 14.94 -18.89 4.84
N ASP A 142 14.18 -19.89 4.36
CA ASP A 142 12.93 -19.70 3.62
C ASP A 142 11.69 -19.59 4.54
N THR A 143 11.87 -19.46 5.85
CA THR A 143 10.72 -19.46 6.77
C THR A 143 9.93 -18.15 6.75
N TRP A 144 8.68 -18.20 7.21
CA TRP A 144 7.86 -17.01 7.45
C TRP A 144 8.58 -16.10 8.44
N GLU A 145 8.69 -14.80 8.13
CA GLU A 145 9.36 -13.80 8.97
C GLU A 145 10.83 -14.10 9.31
N TYR A 146 11.49 -15.01 8.59
CA TYR A 146 12.84 -15.49 8.91
C TYR A 146 12.90 -16.06 10.34
N ASP A 147 11.99 -16.95 10.69
CA ASP A 147 11.90 -17.62 12.00
C ASP A 147 13.17 -18.40 12.39
N GLU A 148 13.96 -18.87 11.41
CA GLU A 148 15.22 -19.54 11.69
C GLU A 148 16.41 -18.59 11.88
N ALA A 149 16.26 -17.29 11.62
CA ALA A 149 17.28 -16.30 11.92
C ALA A 149 17.50 -16.19 13.44
N GLN A 150 18.75 -16.00 13.87
CA GLN A 150 19.01 -15.69 15.26
C GLN A 150 18.65 -14.23 15.52
N LYS A 151 17.62 -14.00 16.35
CA LYS A 151 17.11 -12.66 16.70
C LYS A 151 17.45 -12.32 18.16
N VAL A 152 18.24 -11.27 18.37
CA VAL A 152 18.62 -10.81 19.72
C VAL A 152 18.15 -9.38 19.94
N ARG A 153 17.21 -9.19 20.87
CA ARG A 153 16.70 -7.86 21.25
C ARG A 153 17.81 -7.02 21.90
N LEU A 154 18.02 -5.81 21.39
CA LEU A 154 18.98 -4.86 21.95
C LEU A 154 18.44 -4.21 23.22
N ARG A 155 19.37 -3.87 24.12
CA ARG A 155 19.15 -3.01 25.29
C ARG A 155 20.01 -1.76 25.13
N SER A 156 19.62 -0.65 25.76
CA SER A 156 20.47 0.53 25.80
C SER A 156 21.84 0.20 26.42
N GLY A 157 22.91 0.72 25.84
CA GLY A 157 24.28 0.38 26.21
C GLY A 157 24.83 -0.83 25.46
N ILE A 158 25.87 -1.41 26.03
CA ILE A 158 26.63 -2.51 25.43
C ILE A 158 25.85 -3.83 25.47
N ASN A 159 25.77 -4.50 24.32
CA ASN A 159 25.19 -5.81 24.11
C ASN A 159 26.27 -6.76 23.58
N THR A 160 26.53 -7.86 24.30
CA THR A 160 27.40 -8.94 23.83
C THR A 160 26.56 -10.06 23.24
N ILE A 161 26.74 -10.33 21.95
CA ILE A 161 25.94 -11.28 21.18
C ILE A 161 26.85 -12.40 20.69
N HIS A 162 26.58 -13.62 21.12
CA HIS A 162 27.25 -14.82 20.63
C HIS A 162 26.47 -15.38 19.44
N ALA A 163 27.11 -15.45 18.26
CA ALA A 163 26.50 -16.00 17.07
C ALA A 163 26.35 -17.52 17.20
N SER A 164 25.12 -18.03 17.16
CA SER A 164 24.85 -19.47 17.15
C SER A 164 24.86 -20.06 15.74
N LYS A 165 24.78 -19.21 14.71
CA LYS A 165 24.79 -19.60 13.30
C LYS A 165 25.58 -18.62 12.44
N LYS A 166 25.96 -19.08 11.24
CA LYS A 166 26.57 -18.22 10.21
C LYS A 166 25.48 -17.38 9.55
N GLY A 167 25.75 -16.10 9.29
CA GLY A 167 24.79 -15.22 8.62
C GLY A 167 25.28 -13.79 8.44
N ALA A 168 24.59 -13.04 7.57
CA ALA A 168 24.69 -11.59 7.51
C ALA A 168 24.05 -10.97 8.76
N VAL A 169 24.66 -9.91 9.27
CA VAL A 169 24.22 -9.19 10.46
C VAL A 169 23.38 -8.00 10.03
N TYR A 170 22.15 -7.93 10.54
CA TYR A 170 21.23 -6.84 10.33
C TYR A 170 20.79 -6.24 11.66
N ILE A 171 20.42 -4.95 11.63
CA ILE A 171 19.63 -4.35 12.71
C ILE A 171 18.18 -4.25 12.22
N ALA A 172 17.27 -4.99 12.84
CA ALA A 172 15.85 -4.93 12.55
C ALA A 172 15.19 -3.83 13.39
N VAL A 173 14.49 -2.93 12.70
CA VAL A 173 13.82 -1.75 13.27
C VAL A 173 12.32 -1.88 13.01
N GLN A 174 11.57 -2.15 14.08
CA GLN A 174 10.12 -2.37 14.06
C GLN A 174 9.43 -1.56 15.16
N ASN A 175 10.05 -0.46 15.59
CA ASN A 175 9.54 0.35 16.67
C ASN A 175 8.72 1.50 16.14
N GLN A 176 7.73 1.89 16.95
CA GLN A 176 7.02 3.16 16.81
C GLN A 176 8.02 4.34 16.76
N PRO A 177 7.75 5.40 15.98
CA PRO A 177 8.56 6.61 16.02
C PRO A 177 8.76 7.08 17.47
N SER A 178 10.00 7.07 17.96
CA SER A 178 10.32 7.41 19.35
C SER A 178 10.43 8.92 19.62
N GLY A 179 10.39 9.74 18.57
CA GLY A 179 10.66 11.19 18.61
C GLY A 179 12.12 11.54 18.88
N GLY A 180 13.03 10.56 18.88
CA GLY A 180 14.46 10.76 19.08
C GLY A 180 15.33 10.03 18.05
N VAL A 181 16.63 10.02 18.30
CA VAL A 181 17.62 9.36 17.44
C VAL A 181 17.99 8.02 18.06
N MET A 182 18.17 7.00 17.23
CA MET A 182 18.71 5.71 17.63
C MET A 182 20.03 5.47 16.90
N THR A 183 21.07 5.09 17.64
CA THR A 183 22.40 4.84 17.08
C THR A 183 22.90 3.46 17.48
N VAL A 184 23.65 2.84 16.58
CA VAL A 184 24.32 1.56 16.79
C VAL A 184 25.80 1.75 16.50
N ASP A 185 26.65 1.27 17.41
CA ASP A 185 28.08 1.10 17.19
C ASP A 185 28.46 -0.38 17.33
N ILE A 186 28.97 -0.99 16.27
CA ILE A 186 29.54 -2.35 16.33
C ILE A 186 30.99 -2.22 16.84
N GLU A 187 31.16 -2.10 18.16
CA GLU A 187 32.45 -1.90 18.83
C GLU A 187 33.49 -2.98 18.45
N SER A 188 33.07 -4.25 18.35
CA SER A 188 33.95 -5.34 17.95
C SER A 188 33.21 -6.57 17.39
N GLY A 189 33.98 -7.46 16.76
CA GLY A 189 33.46 -8.64 16.07
C GLY A 189 32.94 -8.32 14.66
N GLY A 190 32.44 -9.36 14.01
CA GLY A 190 31.91 -9.29 12.64
C GLY A 190 33.00 -9.19 11.58
N HIS A 191 32.78 -9.86 10.47
CA HIS A 191 33.61 -9.82 9.29
C HIS A 191 32.97 -8.92 8.23
N PRO A 192 33.69 -7.97 7.60
CA PRO A 192 33.12 -7.15 6.55
C PRO A 192 32.79 -8.00 5.31
N MET A 193 31.76 -7.60 4.57
CA MET A 193 31.37 -8.15 3.27
C MET A 193 31.13 -7.02 2.25
N PRO A 194 31.13 -7.30 0.93
CA PRO A 194 30.81 -6.30 -0.08
C PRO A 194 29.43 -5.68 0.18
N ARG A 195 29.40 -4.36 0.37
CA ARG A 195 28.18 -3.59 0.61
C ARG A 195 28.26 -2.33 -0.23
N PHE A 196 27.66 -2.39 -1.41
CA PHE A 196 27.57 -1.25 -2.31
C PHE A 196 26.36 -0.39 -1.93
N ILE A 197 26.52 0.92 -1.97
CA ILE A 197 25.49 1.88 -1.59
C ILE A 197 25.43 2.94 -2.67
N LEU A 198 24.26 3.08 -3.29
CA LEU A 198 24.02 4.08 -4.32
C LEU A 198 24.27 5.49 -3.76
N GLY A 199 25.05 6.29 -4.49
CA GLY A 199 25.44 7.65 -4.09
C GLY A 199 26.67 7.74 -3.19
N GLU A 200 27.10 6.64 -2.57
CA GLU A 200 28.36 6.57 -1.79
C GLU A 200 29.49 5.87 -2.56
N HIS A 201 29.15 4.87 -3.36
CA HIS A 201 30.10 4.01 -4.08
C HIS A 201 29.92 4.09 -5.60
N GLY A 202 31.01 3.89 -6.36
CA GLY A 202 30.99 3.73 -7.82
C GLY A 202 31.51 2.38 -8.31
N ASP A 203 31.44 2.10 -9.61
CA ASP A 203 31.77 0.77 -10.17
C ASP A 203 33.16 0.24 -9.79
N SER A 204 34.16 1.11 -9.68
CA SER A 204 35.50 0.72 -9.23
C SER A 204 35.50 0.23 -7.78
N ASP A 205 34.67 0.82 -6.92
CA ASP A 205 34.55 0.41 -5.53
C ASP A 205 33.90 -0.97 -5.43
N TRP A 206 32.92 -1.26 -6.28
CA TRP A 206 32.31 -2.58 -6.35
C TRP A 206 33.34 -3.67 -6.69
N ALA A 207 34.14 -3.46 -7.74
CA ALA A 207 35.21 -4.39 -8.09
C ALA A 207 36.22 -4.58 -6.94
N ASN A 208 36.57 -3.49 -6.26
CA ASN A 208 37.48 -3.52 -5.11
C ASN A 208 36.88 -4.24 -3.89
N MET A 209 35.59 -4.06 -3.60
CA MET A 209 34.87 -4.77 -2.53
C MET A 209 34.88 -6.27 -2.80
N LEU A 210 34.51 -6.66 -4.02
CA LEU A 210 34.54 -8.06 -4.44
C LEU A 210 35.94 -8.65 -4.30
N GLN A 211 37.01 -7.92 -4.61
CA GLN A 211 38.37 -8.42 -4.43
C GLN A 211 38.79 -8.49 -2.95
N THR A 212 38.52 -7.43 -2.18
CA THR A 212 38.98 -7.26 -0.80
C THR A 212 38.27 -8.24 0.13
N TYR A 213 36.96 -8.43 -0.05
CA TYR A 213 36.12 -9.29 0.78
C TYR A 213 35.82 -10.62 0.09
N ALA A 214 36.82 -11.19 -0.58
CA ALA A 214 36.63 -12.38 -1.41
C ALA A 214 36.19 -13.65 -0.68
N ASN A 215 36.34 -13.68 0.65
CA ASN A 215 35.93 -14.78 1.52
C ASN A 215 34.57 -14.57 2.18
N ALA A 216 33.88 -13.45 1.92
CA ALA A 216 32.55 -13.21 2.45
C ALA A 216 31.55 -14.20 1.81
N PRO A 217 30.53 -14.66 2.56
CA PRO A 217 29.49 -15.53 2.01
C PRO A 217 28.52 -14.79 1.09
N TYR A 218 28.31 -13.50 1.34
CA TYR A 218 27.27 -12.68 0.72
C TYR A 218 27.84 -11.35 0.22
N ALA A 219 27.06 -10.69 -0.61
CA ALA A 219 27.24 -9.31 -1.01
C ALA A 219 25.89 -8.59 -1.01
N GLU A 220 25.91 -7.26 -0.88
CA GLU A 220 24.71 -6.44 -0.86
C GLU A 220 24.82 -5.22 -1.79
N LEU A 221 23.70 -4.90 -2.43
CA LEU A 221 23.47 -3.68 -3.19
C LEU A 221 22.33 -2.92 -2.49
N ILE A 222 22.55 -1.64 -2.15
CA ILE A 222 21.62 -0.86 -1.33
C ILE A 222 21.37 0.49 -1.97
N SER A 223 20.10 0.86 -2.10
CA SER A 223 19.65 2.20 -2.46
C SER A 223 18.77 2.78 -1.37
N GLN A 224 18.09 3.89 -1.67
CA GLN A 224 17.12 4.46 -0.74
C GLN A 224 15.88 3.56 -0.60
N ARG A 225 15.46 2.88 -1.67
CA ARG A 225 14.23 2.07 -1.72
C ARG A 225 14.47 0.57 -1.74
N ALA A 226 15.67 0.09 -2.08
CA ALA A 226 15.94 -1.33 -2.30
C ALA A 226 17.13 -1.81 -1.44
N MET A 227 17.01 -3.06 -1.00
CA MET A 227 18.11 -3.85 -0.44
C MET A 227 18.14 -5.17 -1.19
N ILE A 228 19.26 -5.50 -1.82
CA ILE A 228 19.43 -6.74 -2.56
C ILE A 228 20.53 -7.56 -1.89
N THR A 229 20.22 -8.78 -1.44
CA THR A 229 21.17 -9.67 -0.79
C THR A 229 21.31 -10.96 -1.59
N LEU A 230 22.54 -11.29 -1.97
CA LEU A 230 22.86 -12.50 -2.73
C LEU A 230 24.21 -13.08 -2.32
N THR A 231 24.46 -14.32 -2.69
CA THR A 231 25.75 -14.97 -2.50
C THR A 231 26.84 -14.22 -3.25
N LEU A 232 28.06 -14.22 -2.69
CA LEU A 232 29.19 -13.57 -3.33
C LEU A 232 29.48 -14.15 -4.73
N ALA A 233 29.20 -15.45 -4.93
CA ALA A 233 29.36 -16.11 -6.21
C ALA A 233 28.41 -15.54 -7.28
N ARG A 234 27.12 -15.37 -6.97
CA ARG A 234 26.14 -14.80 -7.89
C ARG A 234 26.35 -13.30 -8.11
N ALA A 235 26.76 -12.57 -7.07
CA ALA A 235 27.15 -11.17 -7.17
C ALA A 235 28.26 -10.96 -8.23
N ARG A 236 29.33 -11.76 -8.18
CA ARG A 236 30.41 -11.69 -9.19
C ARG A 236 29.98 -12.06 -10.60
N ARG A 237 28.98 -12.93 -10.72
CA ARG A 237 28.56 -13.50 -12.00
C ARG A 237 27.57 -12.61 -12.75
N PHE A 238 26.67 -11.95 -12.02
CA PHE A 238 25.50 -11.33 -12.62
C PHE A 238 25.42 -9.80 -12.46
N VAL A 239 26.07 -9.23 -11.43
CA VAL A 239 26.09 -7.78 -11.22
C VAL A 239 27.05 -7.15 -12.23
N ASP A 240 26.49 -6.43 -13.21
CA ASP A 240 27.22 -5.78 -14.29
C ASP A 240 27.38 -4.27 -14.05
N ASP A 241 26.30 -3.60 -13.64
CA ASP A 241 26.24 -2.16 -13.40
C ASP A 241 25.51 -1.90 -12.07
N PRO A 242 26.22 -1.91 -10.91
CA PRO A 242 25.58 -1.78 -9.60
C PRO A 242 24.88 -0.42 -9.41
N VAL A 243 25.37 0.65 -10.04
CA VAL A 243 24.73 1.97 -10.01
C VAL A 243 23.41 1.92 -10.77
N GLY A 244 23.45 1.51 -12.05
CA GLY A 244 22.25 1.49 -12.90
C GLY A 244 21.20 0.48 -12.44
N VAL A 245 21.60 -0.65 -11.85
CA VAL A 245 20.67 -1.60 -11.20
C VAL A 245 19.91 -0.93 -10.06
N LEU A 246 20.61 -0.24 -9.16
CA LEU A 246 19.99 0.40 -7.99
C LEU A 246 19.15 1.63 -8.36
N GLU A 247 19.60 2.45 -9.32
CA GLU A 247 18.81 3.54 -9.88
C GLU A 247 17.52 3.02 -10.53
N ASN A 248 17.60 1.91 -11.26
CA ASN A 248 16.42 1.28 -11.85
C ASN A 248 15.48 0.73 -10.79
N TRP A 249 15.98 0.08 -9.73
CA TRP A 249 15.12 -0.39 -8.65
C TRP A 249 14.41 0.74 -7.91
N ASP A 250 15.09 1.85 -7.62
CA ASP A 250 14.45 3.02 -7.04
C ASP A 250 13.33 3.56 -7.96
N ARG A 251 13.57 3.64 -9.28
CA ARG A 251 12.55 4.07 -10.26
C ARG A 251 11.38 3.09 -10.36
N ILE A 252 11.65 1.78 -10.45
CA ILE A 252 10.65 0.71 -10.54
C ILE A 252 9.73 0.75 -9.31
N ILE A 253 10.32 0.78 -8.11
CA ILE A 253 9.56 0.83 -6.84
C ILE A 253 8.71 2.09 -6.78
N ASN A 254 9.29 3.26 -7.08
CA ASN A 254 8.55 4.52 -7.05
C ASN A 254 7.37 4.52 -8.02
N VAL A 255 7.55 3.97 -9.23
CA VAL A 255 6.49 3.87 -10.23
C VAL A 255 5.40 2.87 -9.81
N GLY A 256 5.77 1.71 -9.28
CA GLY A 256 4.81 0.72 -8.76
C GLY A 256 4.00 1.25 -7.58
N GLU A 257 4.65 1.93 -6.63
CA GLU A 257 3.96 2.57 -5.51
C GLU A 257 3.03 3.70 -5.96
N ALA A 258 3.49 4.53 -6.90
CA ALA A 258 2.68 5.58 -7.50
C ALA A 258 1.46 5.03 -8.24
N GLN A 259 1.56 3.86 -8.90
CA GLN A 259 0.43 3.18 -9.55
C GLN A 259 -0.73 2.93 -8.58
N TYR A 260 -0.42 2.66 -7.31
CA TYR A 260 -1.40 2.51 -6.25
C TYR A 260 -1.52 3.76 -5.39
N GLY A 261 -1.15 4.94 -5.88
CA GLY A 261 -1.41 6.22 -5.25
C GLY A 261 -0.57 6.50 -4.00
N LEU A 262 0.54 5.80 -3.80
CA LEU A 262 1.48 6.06 -2.71
C LEU A 262 2.56 7.03 -3.16
N ALA A 263 3.01 7.87 -2.24
CA ALA A 263 4.19 8.70 -2.41
C ALA A 263 4.77 9.02 -1.05
N LEU A 264 6.08 9.29 -1.00
CA LEU A 264 6.74 9.77 0.21
C LEU A 264 6.07 11.05 0.70
N ASP A 265 5.96 11.19 2.02
CA ASP A 265 5.47 12.40 2.71
C ASP A 265 3.97 12.69 2.52
N ASN A 266 3.22 11.79 1.88
CA ASN A 266 1.76 11.83 1.96
C ASN A 266 1.30 11.53 3.38
N GLU A 267 0.08 11.96 3.71
CA GLU A 267 -0.56 11.52 4.94
C GLU A 267 -0.93 10.03 4.88
N ALA A 268 -0.88 9.34 6.02
CA ALA A 268 -1.39 7.99 6.13
C ALA A 268 -2.90 7.95 5.78
N PRO A 269 -3.39 6.92 5.06
CA PRO A 269 -2.71 5.68 4.68
C PRO A 269 -2.08 5.73 3.27
N HIS A 270 -1.69 6.90 2.77
CA HIS A 270 -1.14 7.07 1.41
C HIS A 270 0.37 7.36 1.38
N ASP A 271 1.02 7.39 2.55
CA ASP A 271 2.48 7.49 2.68
C ASP A 271 3.15 6.23 2.12
N SER A 272 4.19 6.44 1.34
CA SER A 272 5.10 5.36 0.95
C SER A 272 6.03 5.04 2.13
N PRO A 273 6.13 3.78 2.58
CA PRO A 273 7.05 3.42 3.65
C PRO A 273 8.50 3.72 3.26
N ARG A 274 9.29 4.24 4.21
CA ARG A 274 10.75 4.43 4.06
C ARG A 274 11.56 3.16 4.32
N LEU A 275 10.90 2.01 4.48
CA LEU A 275 11.60 0.73 4.57
C LEU A 275 11.97 0.28 3.14
N PRO A 276 13.13 -0.37 2.96
CA PRO A 276 13.49 -0.88 1.65
C PRO A 276 12.63 -2.11 1.30
N HIS A 277 12.41 -2.30 0.01
CA HIS A 277 12.01 -3.58 -0.55
C HIS A 277 13.23 -4.52 -0.57
N HIS A 278 13.07 -5.75 -0.08
CA HIS A 278 14.19 -6.71 0.04
C HIS A 278 14.10 -7.76 -1.06
N PHE A 279 15.11 -7.79 -1.93
CA PHE A 279 15.25 -8.79 -2.98
C PHE A 279 16.35 -9.77 -2.58
N VAL A 280 16.02 -11.06 -2.50
CA VAL A 280 16.87 -12.05 -1.84
C VAL A 280 17.13 -13.24 -2.74
N GLU A 281 18.40 -13.60 -2.94
CA GLU A 281 18.69 -14.94 -3.47
C GLU A 281 18.25 -16.00 -2.46
N CYS A 282 17.45 -16.97 -2.91
CA CYS A 282 16.97 -18.06 -2.08
C CYS A 282 17.76 -19.34 -2.37
N VAL A 283 18.59 -19.76 -1.41
CA VAL A 283 19.47 -20.92 -1.58
C VAL A 283 18.74 -22.20 -1.17
N GLY A 284 18.49 -23.08 -2.14
CA GLY A 284 17.85 -24.39 -1.89
C GLY A 284 16.33 -24.34 -1.80
N CYS A 285 15.70 -23.27 -2.32
CA CYS A 285 14.26 -23.09 -2.31
C CYS A 285 13.62 -23.77 -3.52
N ASP A 286 12.42 -24.34 -3.32
CA ASP A 286 11.74 -25.14 -4.34
C ASP A 286 11.06 -24.27 -5.43
N SER A 287 10.66 -23.04 -5.07
CA SER A 287 10.00 -22.10 -5.97
C SER A 287 10.99 -21.21 -6.71
N TYR A 288 10.80 -21.04 -8.03
CA TYR A 288 11.73 -20.27 -8.88
C TYR A 288 11.82 -18.78 -8.51
N MET A 289 10.67 -18.12 -8.34
CA MET A 289 10.54 -16.77 -7.77
C MET A 289 9.27 -16.74 -6.91
N TYR A 290 9.26 -15.91 -5.87
CA TYR A 290 8.06 -15.68 -5.07
C TYR A 290 8.17 -14.40 -4.21
N ALA A 291 7.04 -13.82 -3.87
CA ALA A 291 6.89 -12.81 -2.82
C ALA A 291 6.48 -13.47 -1.51
N TRP A 292 7.02 -12.95 -0.40
CA TRP A 292 6.75 -13.45 0.93
C TRP A 292 6.87 -12.36 1.97
N GLN A 293 6.52 -12.68 3.22
CA GLN A 293 6.69 -11.76 4.32
C GLN A 293 8.15 -11.26 4.39
N TYR A 294 8.31 -9.94 4.27
CA TYR A 294 9.57 -9.18 4.25
C TYR A 294 10.36 -9.14 2.95
N ARG A 295 10.11 -10.00 1.96
CA ARG A 295 11.01 -10.17 0.81
C ARG A 295 10.31 -10.59 -0.48
N THR A 296 10.98 -10.34 -1.60
CA THR A 296 10.88 -11.18 -2.78
C THR A 296 12.12 -12.05 -2.86
N ALA A 297 11.95 -13.27 -3.36
CA ALA A 297 12.98 -14.29 -3.30
C ALA A 297 13.14 -15.00 -4.64
N TYR A 298 14.38 -15.34 -4.97
CA TYR A 298 14.79 -15.79 -6.30
C TYR A 298 15.68 -17.02 -6.19
N ALA A 299 15.17 -18.18 -6.59
CA ALA A 299 15.93 -19.41 -6.54
C ALA A 299 16.96 -19.47 -7.65
N ASP A 300 18.13 -19.98 -7.29
CA ASP A 300 19.24 -20.18 -8.19
C ASP A 300 19.63 -18.96 -9.04
N ASP A 301 19.75 -19.13 -10.35
CA ASP A 301 20.17 -18.08 -11.28
C ASP A 301 19.02 -17.09 -11.58
N ALA A 302 17.83 -17.26 -11.01
CA ALA A 302 16.70 -16.33 -11.17
C ALA A 302 17.06 -14.91 -10.71
N ILE A 303 17.90 -14.78 -9.68
CA ILE A 303 18.37 -13.50 -9.15
C ILE A 303 19.10 -12.65 -10.21
N LYS A 304 19.59 -13.26 -11.31
CA LYS A 304 20.21 -12.52 -12.42
C LYS A 304 19.27 -11.45 -13.01
N ALA A 305 17.96 -11.69 -13.03
CA ALA A 305 16.98 -10.72 -13.54
C ALA A 305 16.81 -9.52 -12.59
N VAL A 306 17.20 -9.66 -11.32
CA VAL A 306 17.20 -8.59 -10.32
C VAL A 306 18.46 -7.73 -10.40
N VAL A 307 19.61 -8.36 -10.65
CA VAL A 307 20.92 -7.71 -10.45
C VAL A 307 21.71 -7.45 -11.74
N ASN A 308 21.18 -7.86 -12.90
CA ASN A 308 21.75 -7.49 -14.18
C ASN A 308 20.93 -6.37 -14.81
N LYS A 309 21.56 -5.22 -15.08
CA LYS A 309 20.86 -4.02 -15.55
C LYS A 309 20.12 -4.27 -16.86
N HIS A 310 20.80 -4.89 -17.83
CA HIS A 310 20.20 -5.11 -19.14
C HIS A 310 18.97 -6.03 -19.04
N LEU A 311 19.10 -7.16 -18.34
CA LEU A 311 17.96 -8.07 -18.13
C LEU A 311 16.82 -7.40 -17.36
N LEU A 312 17.14 -6.61 -16.32
CA LEU A 312 16.14 -5.87 -15.57
C LEU A 312 15.38 -4.87 -16.45
N GLU A 313 16.02 -4.28 -17.47
CA GLU A 313 15.41 -3.31 -18.38
C GLU A 313 14.62 -3.97 -19.53
N THR A 314 15.04 -5.15 -20.00
CA THR A 314 14.47 -5.76 -21.23
C THR A 314 13.65 -7.02 -21.01
N ASP A 315 13.87 -7.73 -19.90
CA ASP A 315 13.28 -9.03 -19.58
C ASP A 315 13.02 -9.17 -18.07
N GLY A 316 12.60 -8.08 -17.44
CA GLY A 316 12.44 -7.98 -15.98
C GLY A 316 11.11 -8.52 -15.43
N TRP A 317 10.29 -9.21 -16.23
CA TRP A 317 8.91 -9.57 -15.86
C TRP A 317 8.81 -10.28 -14.51
N GLY A 318 9.66 -11.29 -14.27
CA GLY A 318 9.65 -12.06 -13.01
C GLY A 318 9.83 -11.18 -11.77
N PRO A 319 10.95 -10.44 -11.65
CA PRO A 319 11.13 -9.50 -10.53
C PRO A 319 10.04 -8.43 -10.39
N TRP A 320 9.49 -7.91 -11.50
CA TRP A 320 8.38 -6.94 -11.44
C TRP A 320 7.08 -7.58 -10.96
N HIS A 321 6.83 -8.85 -11.32
CA HIS A 321 5.69 -9.64 -10.88
C HIS A 321 5.73 -9.89 -9.36
N GLU A 322 6.89 -10.26 -8.83
CA GLU A 322 7.05 -10.44 -7.38
C GLU A 322 6.89 -9.12 -6.61
N LEU A 323 7.40 -8.01 -7.16
CA LEU A 323 7.11 -6.68 -6.60
C LEU A 323 5.61 -6.37 -6.66
N GLY A 324 4.92 -6.81 -7.71
CA GLY A 324 3.48 -6.69 -7.85
C GLY A 324 2.70 -7.36 -6.71
N HIS A 325 3.10 -8.55 -6.27
CA HIS A 325 2.50 -9.19 -5.09
C HIS A 325 2.72 -8.38 -3.80
N ILE A 326 3.87 -7.72 -3.67
CA ILE A 326 4.10 -6.81 -2.55
C ILE A 326 3.17 -5.60 -2.64
N LEU A 327 2.90 -5.04 -3.82
CA LEU A 327 2.19 -3.76 -3.98
C LEU A 327 0.68 -3.86 -4.25
N GLN A 328 0.18 -5.04 -4.62
CA GLN A 328 -1.18 -5.18 -5.13
C GLN A 328 -2.24 -4.79 -4.11
N HIS A 329 -3.23 -4.03 -4.58
CA HIS A 329 -4.34 -3.58 -3.76
C HIS A 329 -5.33 -4.72 -3.47
N ASP A 330 -5.60 -5.03 -2.19
CA ASP A 330 -6.40 -6.19 -1.75
C ASP A 330 -7.81 -6.27 -2.37
N ASP A 331 -8.48 -5.15 -2.65
CA ASP A 331 -9.80 -5.21 -3.31
C ASP A 331 -9.73 -5.75 -4.74
N LEU A 332 -8.58 -5.64 -5.42
CA LEU A 332 -8.40 -6.17 -6.77
C LEU A 332 -8.20 -7.70 -6.74
N THR A 333 -7.91 -8.29 -5.58
CA THR A 333 -7.89 -9.75 -5.36
C THR A 333 -9.29 -10.26 -5.01
N MET A 334 -10.21 -10.17 -5.98
CA MET A 334 -11.64 -10.41 -5.76
C MET A 334 -12.00 -11.87 -5.45
N ASP A 335 -11.13 -12.83 -5.80
CA ASP A 335 -11.27 -14.24 -5.39
C ASP A 335 -10.70 -14.49 -3.99
N VAL A 336 -11.55 -14.88 -3.04
CA VAL A 336 -11.10 -15.21 -1.67
C VAL A 336 -10.44 -16.59 -1.62
N ALA A 337 -9.19 -16.61 -1.14
CA ALA A 337 -8.35 -17.80 -0.87
C ALA A 337 -8.97 -18.85 0.07
N ARG A 338 -10.17 -18.63 0.62
CA ARG A 338 -10.84 -19.58 1.52
C ARG A 338 -11.70 -20.62 0.82
N ASP A 339 -12.08 -20.41 -0.43
CA ASP A 339 -12.96 -21.33 -1.20
C ASP A 339 -12.21 -22.02 -2.35
N LEU A 340 -11.00 -21.57 -2.67
CA LEU A 340 -10.13 -22.15 -3.68
C LEU A 340 -8.73 -22.34 -3.10
N SER A 341 -8.09 -23.46 -3.45
CA SER A 341 -6.70 -23.77 -3.09
C SER A 341 -5.68 -22.74 -3.63
N TYR A 342 -6.13 -21.83 -4.50
CA TYR A 342 -5.32 -20.79 -5.15
C TYR A 342 -6.22 -19.61 -5.55
N PRO A 343 -6.10 -18.42 -4.93
CA PRO A 343 -6.88 -17.24 -5.33
C PRO A 343 -6.39 -16.74 -6.69
N MET A 344 -7.28 -16.68 -7.68
CA MET A 344 -6.89 -16.48 -9.08
C MET A 344 -6.61 -15.02 -9.43
N ASP A 345 -7.20 -14.09 -8.67
CA ASP A 345 -6.99 -12.65 -8.85
C ASP A 345 -5.71 -12.12 -8.21
N ASP A 346 -5.14 -12.86 -7.25
CA ASP A 346 -3.81 -12.59 -6.69
C ASP A 346 -2.75 -12.62 -7.81
N GLU A 347 -2.78 -13.68 -8.61
CA GLU A 347 -1.87 -13.91 -9.75
C GLU A 347 -2.33 -13.22 -11.04
N THR A 348 -3.33 -12.34 -10.93
CA THR A 348 -3.80 -11.50 -12.02
C THR A 348 -3.49 -10.04 -11.72
N SER A 349 -3.91 -9.54 -10.55
CA SER A 349 -3.85 -8.11 -10.23
C SER A 349 -2.43 -7.62 -9.94
N ASN A 350 -1.55 -8.47 -9.39
CA ASN A 350 -0.11 -8.23 -9.28
C ASN A 350 0.54 -7.85 -10.63
N ASN A 351 0.14 -8.51 -11.72
CA ASN A 351 0.68 -8.28 -13.06
C ASN A 351 0.34 -6.90 -13.63
N LEU A 352 -0.56 -6.12 -12.99
CA LEU A 352 -0.72 -4.70 -13.32
C LEU A 352 0.56 -3.91 -13.05
N THR A 353 1.30 -4.25 -11.99
CA THR A 353 2.61 -3.62 -11.71
C THR A 353 3.61 -3.98 -12.81
N SER A 354 3.68 -5.24 -13.22
CA SER A 354 4.55 -5.69 -14.31
C SER A 354 4.26 -4.99 -15.62
N LEU A 355 2.98 -4.95 -16.05
CA LEU A 355 2.57 -4.23 -17.25
C LEU A 355 2.91 -2.75 -17.17
N TRP A 356 2.74 -2.13 -15.99
CA TRP A 356 3.02 -0.72 -15.81
C TRP A 356 4.50 -0.41 -15.92
N VAL A 357 5.36 -1.18 -15.25
CA VAL A 357 6.81 -1.03 -15.36
C VAL A 357 7.26 -1.27 -16.81
N GLN A 358 6.78 -2.33 -17.43
CA GLN A 358 7.09 -2.68 -18.82
C GLN A 358 6.74 -1.54 -19.78
N THR A 359 5.52 -1.01 -19.72
CA THR A 359 5.01 -0.03 -20.70
C THR A 359 5.35 1.42 -20.37
N ASN A 360 5.32 1.83 -19.10
CA ASN A 360 5.46 3.23 -18.70
C ASN A 360 6.88 3.62 -18.28
N LEU A 361 7.70 2.66 -17.81
CA LEU A 361 9.07 2.95 -17.39
C LEU A 361 10.10 2.59 -18.46
N PHE A 362 9.95 1.42 -19.09
CA PHE A 362 10.91 0.91 -20.07
C PHE A 362 10.44 1.00 -21.53
N ASP A 363 9.23 1.52 -21.78
CA ASP A 363 8.65 1.71 -23.13
C ASP A 363 8.69 0.41 -23.96
N LEU A 364 8.44 -0.71 -23.30
CA LEU A 364 8.34 -2.03 -23.93
C LEU A 364 6.89 -2.34 -24.28
N LYS A 365 6.72 -3.23 -25.27
CA LYS A 365 5.41 -3.81 -25.57
C LYS A 365 4.88 -4.57 -24.35
N SER A 366 3.59 -4.41 -24.09
CA SER A 366 2.92 -5.16 -23.02
C SER A 366 3.01 -6.67 -23.30
N GLU A 367 3.07 -7.49 -22.25
CA GLU A 367 2.92 -8.95 -22.42
C GLU A 367 1.55 -9.33 -23.00
N LEU A 368 0.52 -8.48 -22.83
CA LEU A 368 -0.76 -8.67 -23.50
C LEU A 368 -0.64 -8.62 -25.04
N GLU A 369 0.28 -7.80 -25.56
CA GLU A 369 0.63 -7.76 -26.98
C GLU A 369 1.60 -8.89 -27.36
N VAL A 370 2.68 -9.07 -26.59
CA VAL A 370 3.73 -10.08 -26.87
C VAL A 370 3.16 -11.49 -26.91
N ASP A 371 2.32 -11.87 -25.94
CA ASP A 371 1.66 -13.18 -25.84
C ASP A 371 0.36 -13.28 -26.67
N ASN A 372 0.08 -12.27 -27.50
CA ASN A 372 -1.08 -12.19 -28.39
C ASN A 372 -2.40 -12.48 -27.64
N VAL A 373 -2.60 -11.79 -26.52
CA VAL A 373 -3.72 -12.00 -25.58
C VAL A 373 -4.98 -11.28 -26.06
N TRP A 374 -4.86 -10.11 -26.70
CA TRP A 374 -6.01 -9.31 -27.15
C TRP A 374 -7.04 -10.07 -28.00
N PRO A 375 -6.66 -10.92 -28.98
CA PRO A 375 -7.64 -11.74 -29.69
C PRO A 375 -8.34 -12.79 -28.81
N LYS A 376 -7.67 -13.29 -27.77
CA LYS A 376 -8.25 -14.23 -26.79
C LYS A 376 -9.28 -13.51 -25.92
N ILE A 377 -8.96 -12.29 -25.46
CA ILE A 377 -9.89 -11.40 -24.76
C ILE A 377 -11.13 -11.14 -25.62
N LYS A 378 -10.95 -10.72 -26.88
CA LYS A 378 -12.09 -10.48 -27.79
C LYS A 378 -12.97 -11.72 -27.94
N ARG A 379 -12.37 -12.89 -28.15
CA ARG A 379 -13.11 -14.15 -28.25
C ARG A 379 -13.93 -14.44 -26.99
N TYR A 380 -13.39 -14.18 -25.80
CA TYR A 380 -14.11 -14.32 -24.55
C TYR A 380 -15.28 -13.32 -24.46
N LEU A 381 -15.05 -12.04 -24.74
CA LEU A 381 -16.07 -10.98 -24.68
C LEU A 381 -17.23 -11.18 -25.65
N ASP A 382 -16.97 -11.80 -26.80
CA ASP A 382 -17.96 -12.14 -27.83
C ASP A 382 -18.83 -13.36 -27.48
N GLN A 383 -18.52 -14.10 -26.39
CA GLN A 383 -19.37 -15.19 -25.92
C GLN A 383 -20.72 -14.67 -25.40
N THR A 384 -21.80 -15.37 -25.77
CA THR A 384 -23.17 -15.06 -25.32
C THR A 384 -23.42 -15.43 -23.87
N SER A 385 -22.79 -16.51 -23.39
CA SER A 385 -22.78 -16.94 -21.99
C SER A 385 -21.35 -16.92 -21.49
N LYS A 386 -21.08 -16.09 -20.49
CA LYS A 386 -19.77 -15.98 -19.83
C LYS A 386 -19.97 -15.63 -18.36
N ASN A 387 -19.05 -16.10 -17.54
CA ASN A 387 -19.05 -15.88 -16.10
C ASN A 387 -17.60 -15.64 -15.66
N TRP A 388 -17.35 -14.47 -15.07
CA TRP A 388 -16.05 -14.08 -14.52
C TRP A 388 -15.56 -15.10 -13.50
N ASP A 389 -16.44 -15.55 -12.60
CA ASP A 389 -16.08 -16.49 -11.52
C ASP A 389 -15.69 -17.88 -12.03
N GLN A 390 -15.96 -18.17 -13.30
CA GLN A 390 -15.61 -19.42 -13.97
C GLN A 390 -14.52 -19.22 -15.03
N LEU A 391 -13.98 -18.00 -15.16
CA LEU A 391 -12.88 -17.70 -16.07
C LEU A 391 -11.56 -18.19 -15.42
N ASN A 392 -10.95 -19.19 -16.06
CA ASN A 392 -9.74 -19.93 -15.66
C ASN A 392 -9.93 -21.16 -14.72
N PRO A 393 -10.82 -22.11 -15.03
CA PRO A 393 -11.05 -23.27 -14.16
C PRO A 393 -9.84 -24.22 -14.04
N SER A 394 -8.80 -24.02 -14.85
CA SER A 394 -7.60 -24.87 -14.95
C SER A 394 -6.31 -24.21 -14.46
N TYR A 395 -6.37 -23.01 -13.89
CA TYR A 395 -5.18 -22.24 -13.44
C TYR A 395 -4.12 -22.02 -14.53
N ASP A 396 -4.54 -21.88 -15.79
CA ASP A 396 -3.66 -21.65 -16.92
C ASP A 396 -3.37 -20.14 -17.08
N ARG A 397 -2.08 -19.80 -17.21
CA ARG A 397 -1.56 -18.45 -17.43
C ARG A 397 -2.33 -17.71 -18.51
N ALA A 398 -2.72 -18.37 -19.60
CA ALA A 398 -3.43 -17.72 -20.69
C ALA A 398 -4.75 -17.06 -20.23
N TYR A 399 -5.44 -17.65 -19.25
CA TYR A 399 -6.67 -17.05 -18.75
C TYR A 399 -6.45 -16.03 -17.63
N LEU A 400 -5.35 -16.13 -16.86
CA LEU A 400 -4.93 -15.04 -15.96
C LEU A 400 -4.70 -13.76 -16.76
N PHE A 401 -4.02 -13.85 -17.89
CA PHE A 401 -3.79 -12.71 -18.78
C PHE A 401 -5.07 -12.21 -19.48
N ILE A 402 -6.06 -13.08 -19.71
CA ILE A 402 -7.40 -12.62 -20.17
C ILE A 402 -8.07 -11.79 -19.08
N ARG A 403 -8.01 -12.22 -17.80
CA ARG A 403 -8.54 -11.45 -16.66
C ARG A 403 -7.80 -10.12 -16.48
N LEU A 404 -6.48 -10.13 -16.61
CA LEU A 404 -5.64 -8.93 -16.57
C LEU A 404 -6.08 -7.88 -17.60
N GLY A 405 -6.56 -8.33 -18.77
CA GLY A 405 -7.11 -7.46 -19.81
C GLY A 405 -8.26 -6.57 -19.34
N MET A 406 -9.14 -7.05 -18.45
CA MET A 406 -10.23 -6.23 -17.90
C MET A 406 -9.67 -5.05 -17.12
N PHE A 407 -8.74 -5.30 -16.22
CA PHE A 407 -8.10 -4.26 -15.43
C PHE A 407 -7.32 -3.29 -16.34
N TRP A 408 -6.52 -3.83 -17.27
CA TRP A 408 -5.75 -2.99 -18.17
C TRP A 408 -6.62 -2.10 -19.07
N GLN A 409 -7.80 -2.54 -19.49
CA GLN A 409 -8.74 -1.72 -20.24
C GLN A 409 -9.28 -0.51 -19.47
N LEU A 410 -9.39 -0.59 -18.15
CA LEU A 410 -9.73 0.56 -17.31
C LEU A 410 -8.59 1.61 -17.35
N HIS A 411 -7.34 1.16 -17.27
CA HIS A 411 -6.19 2.04 -17.45
C HIS A 411 -6.18 2.68 -18.84
N LEU A 412 -6.36 1.89 -19.91
CA LEU A 412 -6.40 2.41 -21.27
C LEU A 412 -7.53 3.44 -21.48
N ALA A 413 -8.67 3.27 -20.80
CA ALA A 413 -9.83 4.15 -20.96
C ALA A 413 -9.77 5.43 -20.11
N PHE A 414 -9.25 5.35 -18.88
CA PHE A 414 -9.32 6.42 -17.89
C PHE A 414 -7.96 7.02 -17.53
N GLY A 415 -6.89 6.54 -18.17
CA GLY A 415 -5.55 7.10 -18.11
C GLY A 415 -4.73 6.68 -16.88
N PRO A 416 -3.50 7.22 -16.76
CA PRO A 416 -2.52 6.77 -15.78
C PRO A 416 -2.88 7.13 -14.33
N THR A 417 -3.83 8.01 -14.11
CA THR A 417 -4.28 8.41 -12.76
C THR A 417 -5.44 7.57 -12.25
N PHE A 418 -5.99 6.65 -13.04
CA PHE A 418 -7.15 5.85 -12.65
C PHE A 418 -6.88 4.97 -11.43
N TYR A 419 -5.88 4.07 -11.51
CA TYR A 419 -5.50 3.19 -10.40
C TYR A 419 -4.98 3.93 -9.16
N PRO A 420 -4.15 4.99 -9.30
CA PRO A 420 -3.72 5.78 -8.15
C PRO A 420 -4.89 6.38 -7.37
N ARG A 421 -5.91 6.88 -8.06
CA ARG A 421 -7.12 7.43 -7.45
C ARG A 421 -7.97 6.34 -6.81
N TYR A 422 -8.24 5.25 -7.55
CA TYR A 422 -8.97 4.09 -7.03
C TYR A 422 -8.38 3.58 -5.71
N ALA A 423 -7.06 3.37 -5.67
CA ALA A 423 -6.40 2.84 -4.49
C ALA A 423 -6.44 3.84 -3.30
N ARG A 424 -6.42 5.16 -3.56
CA ARG A 424 -6.58 6.17 -2.51
C ARG A 424 -7.98 6.13 -1.90
N GLU A 425 -9.01 6.19 -2.73
CA GLU A 425 -10.41 6.17 -2.29
C GLU A 425 -10.72 4.88 -1.54
N SER A 426 -10.36 3.72 -2.10
CA SER A 426 -10.65 2.43 -1.43
C SER A 426 -9.94 2.31 -0.07
N ARG A 427 -8.70 2.79 0.08
CA ARG A 427 -8.02 2.79 1.39
C ARG A 427 -8.67 3.68 2.43
N ALA A 428 -9.37 4.75 2.03
CA ALA A 428 -10.06 5.65 2.95
C ALA A 428 -11.34 5.05 3.55
N LEU A 429 -11.97 4.08 2.88
CA LEU A 429 -13.29 3.52 3.22
C LEU A 429 -13.34 2.61 4.48
N LYS A 430 -12.25 2.51 5.27
CA LYS A 430 -12.16 1.80 6.57
C LYS A 430 -12.89 0.45 6.67
N GLY A 431 -12.15 -0.64 6.50
CA GLY A 431 -12.55 -1.98 6.95
C GLY A 431 -11.64 -3.06 6.38
N TYR A 432 -10.70 -3.59 7.18
CA TYR A 432 -9.76 -4.65 6.77
C TYR A 432 -9.57 -5.63 7.94
N PRO A 433 -9.18 -6.92 7.74
CA PRO A 433 -9.31 -7.83 6.59
C PRO A 433 -10.40 -8.92 6.84
N GLY A 434 -10.69 -9.75 5.81
CA GLY A 434 -11.64 -10.87 5.91
C GLY A 434 -12.97 -10.66 5.17
N VAL A 435 -12.99 -9.69 4.26
CA VAL A 435 -14.16 -9.35 3.46
C VAL A 435 -14.51 -10.47 2.47
N ALA A 436 -15.79 -10.79 2.34
CA ALA A 436 -16.27 -11.81 1.42
C ALA A 436 -16.06 -11.37 -0.05
N LYS A 437 -15.85 -12.34 -0.96
CA LYS A 437 -15.67 -12.09 -2.41
C LYS A 437 -16.72 -11.14 -2.99
N ALA A 438 -18.00 -11.34 -2.68
CA ALA A 438 -19.08 -10.51 -3.20
C ALA A 438 -18.96 -9.03 -2.78
N GLU A 439 -18.41 -8.77 -1.59
CA GLU A 439 -18.20 -7.41 -1.09
C GLU A 439 -16.95 -6.78 -1.73
N LYS A 440 -15.87 -7.54 -1.98
CA LYS A 440 -14.74 -7.06 -2.79
C LYS A 440 -15.18 -6.70 -4.22
N GLN A 441 -15.92 -7.58 -4.88
CA GLN A 441 -16.50 -7.31 -6.21
C GLN A 441 -17.40 -6.07 -6.20
N ALA A 442 -18.24 -5.92 -5.17
CA ALA A 442 -19.07 -4.73 -5.02
C ALA A 442 -18.22 -3.45 -4.89
N ARG A 443 -17.19 -3.46 -4.03
CA ARG A 443 -16.26 -2.32 -3.89
C ARG A 443 -15.55 -1.99 -5.19
N VAL A 444 -15.05 -2.99 -5.92
CA VAL A 444 -14.43 -2.76 -7.23
C VAL A 444 -15.42 -2.07 -8.16
N VAL A 445 -16.66 -2.55 -8.31
CA VAL A 445 -17.66 -1.92 -9.19
C VAL A 445 -17.98 -0.48 -8.76
N ILE A 446 -18.22 -0.26 -7.47
CA ILE A 446 -18.64 1.03 -6.93
C ILE A 446 -17.51 2.05 -7.05
N GLU A 447 -16.33 1.73 -6.53
CA GLU A 447 -15.23 2.70 -6.45
C GLU A 447 -14.59 2.98 -7.80
N THR A 448 -14.50 1.98 -8.68
CA THR A 448 -14.06 2.26 -10.05
C THR A 448 -15.07 3.12 -10.82
N SER A 449 -16.38 2.96 -10.57
CA SER A 449 -17.40 3.84 -11.16
C SER A 449 -17.26 5.27 -10.65
N ARG A 450 -17.10 5.43 -9.34
CA ARG A 450 -16.86 6.71 -8.67
C ARG A 450 -15.64 7.41 -9.24
N VAL A 451 -14.49 6.74 -9.28
CA VAL A 451 -13.22 7.31 -9.79
C VAL A 451 -13.23 7.56 -11.29
N ALA A 452 -13.94 6.74 -12.07
CA ALA A 452 -14.17 6.99 -13.49
C ALA A 452 -15.08 8.20 -13.74
N GLY A 453 -15.91 8.59 -12.77
CA GLY A 453 -17.00 9.55 -12.96
C GLY A 453 -18.08 9.01 -13.92
N ARG A 454 -18.21 7.68 -14.03
CA ARG A 454 -19.12 7.00 -14.95
C ARG A 454 -19.66 5.72 -14.32
N ASN A 455 -20.92 5.40 -14.60
CA ASN A 455 -21.48 4.12 -14.21
C ASN A 455 -20.82 2.98 -15.04
N LEU A 456 -19.95 2.19 -14.42
CA LEU A 456 -19.21 1.10 -15.07
C LEU A 456 -19.92 -0.26 -15.06
N ILE A 457 -21.17 -0.35 -14.59
CA ILE A 457 -21.96 -1.59 -14.63
C ILE A 457 -21.95 -2.23 -16.04
N PRO A 458 -22.18 -1.50 -17.15
CA PRO A 458 -22.16 -2.11 -18.49
C PRO A 458 -20.81 -2.74 -18.86
N PHE A 459 -19.70 -2.18 -18.37
CA PHE A 459 -18.37 -2.72 -18.60
C PHE A 459 -18.18 -4.06 -17.86
N TYR A 460 -18.56 -4.13 -16.60
CA TYR A 460 -18.44 -5.35 -15.80
C TYR A 460 -19.40 -6.46 -16.26
N GLU A 461 -20.62 -6.12 -16.67
CA GLU A 461 -21.55 -7.07 -17.30
C GLU A 461 -20.98 -7.61 -18.61
N LYS A 462 -20.32 -6.76 -19.41
CA LYS A 462 -19.63 -7.18 -20.63
C LYS A 462 -18.46 -8.12 -20.33
N TRP A 463 -17.83 -8.04 -19.17
CA TRP A 463 -16.84 -9.01 -18.70
C TRP A 463 -17.43 -10.23 -17.99
N GLY A 464 -18.76 -10.31 -17.85
CA GLY A 464 -19.44 -11.43 -17.20
C GLY A 464 -19.30 -11.46 -15.69
N MET A 465 -18.97 -10.33 -15.05
CA MET A 465 -18.85 -10.23 -13.61
C MET A 465 -20.25 -10.14 -12.96
N PRO A 466 -20.55 -10.95 -11.93
CA PRO A 466 -21.84 -10.89 -11.26
C PRO A 466 -22.01 -9.58 -10.48
N ILE A 467 -23.11 -8.88 -10.72
CA ILE A 467 -23.45 -7.62 -10.03
C ILE A 467 -24.75 -7.83 -9.28
N THR A 468 -24.70 -7.68 -7.96
CA THR A 468 -25.90 -7.82 -7.12
C THR A 468 -26.84 -6.63 -7.29
N ALA A 469 -28.12 -6.82 -6.96
CA ALA A 469 -29.09 -5.72 -6.97
C ALA A 469 -28.70 -4.58 -6.01
N ALA A 470 -28.10 -4.91 -4.86
CA ALA A 470 -27.61 -3.92 -3.91
C ALA A 470 -26.46 -3.09 -4.52
N THR A 471 -25.45 -3.73 -5.12
CA THR A 471 -24.35 -3.05 -5.81
C THR A 471 -24.87 -2.14 -6.92
N ARG A 472 -25.85 -2.62 -7.71
CA ARG A 472 -26.48 -1.82 -8.77
C ARG A 472 -27.14 -0.57 -8.20
N GLN A 473 -27.96 -0.73 -7.16
CA GLN A 473 -28.63 0.39 -6.51
C GLN A 473 -27.63 1.40 -5.97
N THR A 474 -26.53 0.94 -5.35
CA THR A 474 -25.47 1.84 -4.86
C THR A 474 -24.88 2.68 -5.98
N VAL A 475 -24.52 2.07 -7.12
CA VAL A 475 -23.97 2.82 -8.26
C VAL A 475 -25.01 3.76 -8.88
N GLU A 476 -26.28 3.36 -8.97
CA GLU A 476 -27.36 4.21 -9.46
C GLU A 476 -27.57 5.45 -8.57
N ASN A 477 -27.43 5.29 -7.25
CA ASN A 477 -27.50 6.37 -6.27
C ASN A 477 -26.30 7.33 -6.33
N LEU A 478 -25.20 6.97 -7.01
CA LEU A 478 -24.11 7.91 -7.29
C LEU A 478 -24.47 8.92 -8.40
N HIS A 479 -25.60 8.72 -9.10
CA HIS A 479 -26.08 9.60 -10.17
C HIS A 479 -25.05 9.90 -11.28
N LEU A 480 -24.16 8.94 -11.52
CA LEU A 480 -23.11 9.08 -12.53
C LEU A 480 -23.67 8.92 -13.95
N PRO A 481 -23.16 9.67 -14.94
CA PRO A 481 -23.49 9.44 -16.34
C PRO A 481 -23.18 8.00 -16.74
N SER A 482 -24.04 7.41 -17.57
CA SER A 482 -23.81 6.06 -18.11
C SER A 482 -22.54 6.02 -18.96
N LEU A 483 -21.91 4.84 -18.99
CA LEU A 483 -20.83 4.54 -19.92
C LEU A 483 -21.36 4.58 -21.37
N ASP A 484 -20.85 5.50 -22.18
CA ASP A 484 -21.31 5.77 -23.54
C ASP A 484 -20.34 5.28 -24.64
N LYS A 485 -19.20 4.69 -24.26
CA LYS A 485 -18.18 4.13 -25.14
C LYS A 485 -17.90 2.65 -24.81
N PRO A 486 -17.67 1.78 -25.81
CA PRO A 486 -17.32 0.38 -25.59
C PRO A 486 -15.84 0.23 -25.19
N ILE A 487 -15.46 0.71 -23.99
CA ILE A 487 -14.07 0.70 -23.52
C ILE A 487 -13.45 -0.71 -23.43
N TRP A 488 -14.29 -1.75 -23.39
CA TRP A 488 -13.88 -3.15 -23.48
C TRP A 488 -13.32 -3.57 -24.85
N GLU A 489 -13.31 -2.67 -25.83
CA GLU A 489 -12.68 -2.87 -27.14
C GLU A 489 -11.28 -2.25 -27.22
N ASN A 490 -10.85 -1.51 -26.20
CA ASN A 490 -9.50 -0.97 -26.14
C ASN A 490 -8.45 -2.09 -26.06
N THR A 491 -7.33 -1.87 -26.73
CA THR A 491 -6.10 -2.68 -26.72
C THR A 491 -4.89 -1.74 -26.66
N ASP A 492 -3.70 -2.25 -26.35
CA ASP A 492 -2.47 -1.43 -26.37
C ASP A 492 -2.24 -0.74 -27.72
N MET A 493 -2.52 -1.46 -28.82
CA MET A 493 -2.32 -0.96 -30.18
C MET A 493 -3.39 0.04 -30.62
N SER A 494 -4.56 0.05 -29.96
CA SER A 494 -5.72 0.85 -30.36
C SER A 494 -6.66 1.03 -29.18
N ALA A 495 -6.63 2.22 -28.58
CA ALA A 495 -7.53 2.64 -27.52
C ALA A 495 -8.33 3.90 -27.93
N PRO A 496 -9.26 3.82 -28.90
CA PRO A 496 -10.04 4.97 -29.36
C PRO A 496 -11.11 5.40 -28.35
N TYR A 497 -11.41 4.58 -27.35
CA TYR A 497 -12.45 4.79 -26.36
C TYR A 497 -11.83 5.26 -25.03
N THR A 498 -11.36 6.50 -24.99
CA THR A 498 -10.82 7.12 -23.77
C THR A 498 -11.79 8.17 -23.22
N TYR A 499 -11.79 8.38 -21.91
CA TYR A 499 -12.43 9.51 -21.24
C TYR A 499 -11.41 10.52 -20.74
N TYR A 500 -10.23 10.03 -20.37
CA TYR A 500 -9.11 10.86 -19.91
C TYR A 500 -7.80 10.27 -20.46
N GLY A 501 -6.95 11.12 -21.01
CA GLY A 501 -5.63 10.82 -21.52
C GLY A 501 -4.50 11.49 -20.73
N PRO A 502 -3.23 11.27 -21.13
CA PRO A 502 -2.09 11.92 -20.51
C PRO A 502 -2.19 13.45 -20.58
N GLY A 503 -2.19 14.11 -19.42
CA GLY A 503 -2.29 15.57 -19.31
C GLY A 503 -3.72 16.12 -19.26
N ASP A 504 -4.74 15.27 -19.39
CA ASP A 504 -6.13 15.70 -19.20
C ASP A 504 -6.35 16.14 -17.75
N GLN A 505 -7.03 17.26 -17.62
CA GLN A 505 -7.53 17.77 -16.36
C GLN A 505 -8.67 16.86 -15.89
N LEU A 506 -8.55 16.34 -14.68
CA LEU A 506 -9.47 15.34 -14.14
C LEU A 506 -10.49 16.00 -13.23
N PRO A 507 -11.73 15.50 -13.17
CA PRO A 507 -12.72 16.04 -12.27
C PRO A 507 -12.32 15.85 -10.80
N PRO A 508 -12.80 16.72 -9.88
CA PRO A 508 -12.64 16.51 -8.45
C PRO A 508 -13.12 15.12 -8.02
N ILE A 509 -12.42 14.52 -7.07
CA ILE A 509 -12.78 13.24 -6.45
C ILE A 509 -12.99 13.45 -4.96
N GLY A 510 -13.79 12.60 -4.34
CA GLY A 510 -14.06 12.69 -2.91
C GLY A 510 -15.38 12.03 -2.51
N ASP A 511 -15.76 12.29 -1.27
CA ASP A 511 -17.02 11.86 -0.68
C ASP A 511 -17.54 12.89 0.34
N ILE A 512 -18.74 12.66 0.88
CA ILE A 512 -19.27 13.40 2.03
C ILE A 512 -19.06 12.57 3.30
N VAL A 513 -18.26 13.11 4.22
CA VAL A 513 -18.13 12.58 5.57
C VAL A 513 -19.24 13.18 6.44
N VAL A 514 -20.20 12.33 6.84
CA VAL A 514 -21.34 12.74 7.67
C VAL A 514 -21.76 11.60 8.61
N VAL A 515 -22.40 11.95 9.71
CA VAL A 515 -23.03 10.99 10.63
C VAL A 515 -24.14 10.22 9.92
N SER A 516 -24.20 8.90 10.13
CA SER A 516 -25.19 8.03 9.47
C SER A 516 -26.60 8.14 10.04
N GLU A 517 -26.74 8.58 11.31
CA GLU A 517 -28.02 8.79 11.98
C GLU A 517 -27.97 10.03 12.89
N VAL A 518 -29.06 10.80 12.93
CA VAL A 518 -29.27 11.96 13.82
C VAL A 518 -30.71 11.99 14.35
N ARG A 519 -30.98 12.72 15.44
CA ARG A 519 -32.35 12.91 15.93
C ARG A 519 -32.97 14.20 15.43
N SER A 520 -34.30 14.22 15.37
CA SER A 520 -35.08 15.40 15.00
C SER A 520 -34.65 16.64 15.79
N GLY A 521 -34.28 17.71 15.09
CA GLY A 521 -33.82 18.97 15.66
C GLY A 521 -32.35 18.99 16.10
N ASP A 522 -31.60 17.87 15.97
CA ASP A 522 -30.16 17.88 16.22
C ASP A 522 -29.44 18.68 15.14
N ARG A 523 -28.37 19.35 15.54
CA ARG A 523 -27.49 20.09 14.64
C ARG A 523 -26.20 19.32 14.43
N PHE A 524 -25.82 19.11 13.18
CA PHE A 524 -24.65 18.30 12.81
C PHE A 524 -23.96 18.90 11.58
N SER A 525 -22.79 18.37 11.22
CA SER A 525 -22.04 18.83 10.05
C SER A 525 -21.76 17.68 9.07
N ALA A 526 -21.81 18.02 7.79
CA ALA A 526 -21.34 17.21 6.67
C ALA A 526 -20.09 17.89 6.10
N VAL A 527 -19.03 17.11 5.86
CA VAL A 527 -17.77 17.62 5.32
C VAL A 527 -17.55 17.00 3.94
N ALA A 528 -17.29 17.84 2.94
CA ALA A 528 -16.83 17.40 1.63
C ALA A 528 -15.34 17.11 1.73
N ASP A 529 -14.98 15.84 1.85
CA ASP A 529 -13.61 15.36 1.79
C ASP A 529 -13.28 15.12 0.31
N ALA A 530 -12.88 16.19 -0.37
CA ALA A 530 -12.67 16.20 -1.81
C ALA A 530 -11.35 16.87 -2.20
N GLY A 531 -10.73 16.36 -3.26
CA GLY A 531 -9.50 16.87 -3.83
C GLY A 531 -9.59 17.06 -5.36
N SER A 532 -8.90 18.07 -5.89
CA SER A 532 -8.64 18.16 -7.33
C SER A 532 -7.38 17.35 -7.65
N PRO A 533 -7.45 16.36 -8.56
CA PRO A 533 -6.26 15.65 -9.00
C PRO A 533 -5.20 16.57 -9.64
N GLY A 534 -5.60 17.73 -10.18
CA GLY A 534 -4.68 18.75 -10.70
C GLY A 534 -4.14 19.72 -9.65
N GLY A 535 -4.51 19.57 -8.38
CA GLY A 535 -4.11 20.48 -7.29
C GLY A 535 -4.77 21.87 -7.36
N HIS A 536 -5.86 22.00 -8.11
CA HIS A 536 -6.60 23.24 -8.24
C HIS A 536 -7.43 23.53 -6.99
N GLU A 537 -7.64 24.81 -6.70
CA GLU A 537 -8.51 25.26 -5.62
C GLU A 537 -9.95 24.82 -5.89
N LEU A 538 -10.60 24.29 -4.84
CA LEU A 538 -11.95 23.75 -4.95
C LEU A 538 -12.99 24.79 -4.50
N SER A 539 -14.11 24.77 -5.20
CA SER A 539 -15.34 25.47 -4.83
C SER A 539 -16.44 24.46 -4.55
N TYR A 540 -17.34 24.80 -3.62
CA TYR A 540 -18.36 23.90 -3.10
C TYR A 540 -19.74 24.54 -3.26
N GLN A 541 -20.73 23.72 -3.59
CA GLN A 541 -22.12 24.13 -3.61
C GLN A 541 -22.99 23.01 -3.06
N TRP A 542 -23.43 23.18 -1.81
CA TRP A 542 -24.24 22.19 -1.11
C TRP A 542 -25.74 22.29 -1.46
N SER A 543 -26.37 21.13 -1.56
CA SER A 543 -27.82 20.94 -1.51
C SER A 543 -28.15 20.15 -0.25
N HIS A 544 -29.02 20.69 0.59
CA HIS A 544 -29.31 20.15 1.92
C HIS A 544 -30.59 19.32 1.99
N GLY A 545 -31.23 19.00 0.84
CA GLY A 545 -32.26 17.96 0.68
C GLY A 545 -33.32 17.79 1.79
N GLY A 546 -33.82 18.88 2.37
CA GLY A 546 -34.85 18.87 3.42
C GLY A 546 -34.35 19.14 4.85
N PHE A 547 -33.03 19.13 5.06
CA PHE A 547 -32.42 19.65 6.28
C PHE A 547 -32.62 21.16 6.43
N LEU A 548 -32.57 21.67 7.65
CA LEU A 548 -32.88 23.05 8.00
C LEU A 548 -31.61 23.84 8.36
N ASP A 549 -31.73 25.16 8.37
CA ASP A 549 -30.71 26.11 8.85
C ASP A 549 -29.28 25.88 8.29
N PRO A 550 -29.09 25.82 6.96
CA PRO A 550 -27.77 25.55 6.39
C PRO A 550 -26.80 26.72 6.63
N GLU A 551 -25.65 26.41 7.23
CA GLU A 551 -24.50 27.30 7.36
C GLU A 551 -23.28 26.68 6.66
N GLY A 552 -22.52 27.49 5.92
CA GLY A 552 -21.34 26.99 5.18
C GLY A 552 -21.66 26.33 3.82
N ALA A 553 -22.82 26.60 3.22
CA ALA A 553 -23.24 25.96 1.96
C ALA A 553 -22.33 26.19 0.73
N THR A 554 -21.30 27.04 0.85
CA THR A 554 -20.28 27.29 -0.19
C THR A 554 -18.85 26.95 0.25
N THR A 555 -18.70 26.34 1.43
CA THR A 555 -17.40 25.88 1.96
C THR A 555 -17.33 24.36 1.92
N ASN A 556 -16.18 23.80 2.30
CA ASN A 556 -16.02 22.34 2.40
C ASN A 556 -16.83 21.71 3.55
N THR A 557 -17.48 22.50 4.40
CA THR A 557 -18.24 22.00 5.56
C THR A 557 -19.62 22.66 5.61
N LEU A 558 -20.66 21.85 5.53
CA LEU A 558 -22.05 22.26 5.72
C LEU A 558 -22.51 21.89 7.13
N THR A 559 -22.96 22.87 7.92
CA THR A 559 -23.67 22.63 9.18
C THR A 559 -25.18 22.79 8.96
N ILE A 560 -25.95 21.80 9.37
CA ILE A 560 -27.40 21.70 9.13
C ILE A 560 -28.13 21.14 10.36
N THR A 561 -29.42 21.42 10.46
CA THR A 561 -30.33 20.94 11.50
C THR A 561 -31.26 19.87 10.94
N ALA A 562 -31.39 18.75 11.64
CA ALA A 562 -32.31 17.67 11.29
C ALA A 562 -33.78 18.14 11.34
N PRO A 563 -34.60 17.83 10.31
CA PRO A 563 -36.03 18.13 10.34
C PRO A 563 -36.74 17.29 11.39
N THR A 564 -37.95 17.70 11.77
CA THR A 564 -38.78 16.93 12.70
C THR A 564 -39.51 15.81 11.95
N VAL A 565 -39.28 14.56 12.36
CA VAL A 565 -39.93 13.37 11.79
C VAL A 565 -40.70 12.61 12.86
N GLN A 566 -41.72 11.84 12.44
CA GLN A 566 -42.55 11.02 13.34
C GLN A 566 -42.16 9.54 13.36
N ALA A 567 -41.38 9.11 12.36
CA ALA A 567 -40.73 7.80 12.29
C ALA A 567 -39.35 7.98 11.62
N PRO A 568 -38.41 7.02 11.75
CA PRO A 568 -37.12 7.11 11.07
C PRO A 568 -37.28 7.27 9.55
N GLU A 569 -36.69 8.33 9.00
CA GLU A 569 -36.81 8.70 7.58
C GLU A 569 -35.45 9.11 7.02
N PRO A 570 -35.06 8.63 5.83
CA PRO A 570 -33.80 9.01 5.18
C PRO A 570 -33.92 10.40 4.53
N PHE A 571 -32.90 11.23 4.71
CA PHE A 571 -32.73 12.49 4.00
C PHE A 571 -31.38 12.48 3.28
N GLU A 572 -31.31 13.14 2.12
CA GLU A 572 -30.09 13.22 1.32
C GLU A 572 -29.47 14.62 1.44
N VAL A 573 -28.14 14.66 1.54
CA VAL A 573 -27.33 15.86 1.36
C VAL A 573 -26.38 15.62 0.20
N SER A 574 -26.17 16.62 -0.64
CA SER A 574 -25.22 16.54 -1.75
C SER A 574 -24.38 17.79 -1.88
N VAL A 575 -23.22 17.67 -2.49
CA VAL A 575 -22.30 18.79 -2.76
C VAL A 575 -21.73 18.68 -4.16
N ALA A 576 -21.95 19.71 -4.97
CA ALA A 576 -21.20 19.90 -6.19
C ALA A 576 -19.85 20.53 -5.85
N VAL A 577 -18.78 19.85 -6.20
CA VAL A 577 -17.40 20.31 -6.04
C VAL A 577 -16.85 20.62 -7.41
N SER A 578 -16.28 21.81 -7.59
CA SER A 578 -15.65 22.22 -8.84
C SER A 578 -14.26 22.74 -8.61
N ASP A 579 -13.33 22.35 -9.48
CA ASP A 579 -11.97 22.89 -9.57
C ASP A 579 -11.87 24.08 -10.56
N GLY A 580 -13.01 24.62 -10.99
CA GLY A 580 -13.11 25.69 -11.97
C GLY A 580 -13.09 25.23 -13.43
N LEU A 581 -12.79 23.95 -13.70
CA LEU A 581 -12.74 23.38 -15.06
C LEU A 581 -13.68 22.20 -15.22
N HIS A 582 -13.82 21.39 -14.18
CA HIS A 582 -14.72 20.26 -14.06
C HIS A 582 -15.57 20.40 -12.79
N SER A 583 -16.64 19.61 -12.73
CA SER A 583 -17.44 19.49 -11.51
C SER A 583 -17.88 18.05 -11.31
N SER A 584 -17.79 17.61 -10.05
CA SER A 584 -18.31 16.34 -9.55
C SER A 584 -19.34 16.62 -8.47
N THR A 585 -20.39 15.81 -8.40
CA THR A 585 -21.37 15.91 -7.32
C THR A 585 -21.27 14.66 -6.45
N PHE A 586 -21.13 14.87 -5.14
CA PHE A 586 -21.12 13.82 -4.14
C PHE A 586 -22.43 13.84 -3.35
N HIS A 587 -22.88 12.67 -2.90
CA HIS A 587 -24.18 12.48 -2.24
C HIS A 587 -23.99 11.63 -0.99
N ALA A 588 -24.72 11.94 0.09
CA ALA A 588 -24.79 11.14 1.30
C ALA A 588 -26.21 11.10 1.85
N THR A 589 -26.59 9.95 2.41
CA THR A 589 -27.87 9.75 3.08
C THR A 589 -27.68 9.72 4.59
N VAL A 590 -28.50 10.47 5.31
CA VAL A 590 -28.52 10.51 6.77
C VAL A 590 -29.90 10.07 7.25
N MET A 591 -29.95 9.10 8.15
CA MET A 591 -31.20 8.68 8.79
C MET A 591 -31.58 9.67 9.88
N VAL A 592 -32.77 10.27 9.77
CA VAL A 592 -33.32 11.12 10.83
C VAL A 592 -34.31 10.30 11.62
N ALA A 593 -34.04 10.09 12.91
CA ALA A 593 -34.97 9.43 13.82
C ALA A 593 -35.82 10.47 14.58
N PRO A 594 -37.04 10.11 15.02
CA PRO A 594 -37.81 10.95 15.91
C PRO A 594 -36.99 11.29 17.15
N LYS A 595 -37.19 12.50 17.65
CA LYS A 595 -36.70 12.83 18.99
C LYS A 595 -37.41 11.87 19.96
N GLU A 596 -36.62 11.07 20.68
CA GLU A 596 -37.17 10.22 21.74
C GLU A 596 -38.05 11.12 22.65
N PRO A 597 -39.22 10.64 23.11
CA PRO A 597 -40.05 11.39 24.05
C PRO A 597 -39.31 11.52 25.39
N GLY A 598 -38.36 12.44 25.45
CA GLY A 598 -37.48 12.64 26.59
C GLY A 598 -37.93 13.83 27.41
N GLY A 599 -38.49 13.53 28.58
CA GLY A 599 -38.31 14.31 29.81
C GLY A 599 -39.15 15.58 29.96
N GLY A 600 -40.07 15.57 30.93
CA GLY A 600 -40.70 16.79 31.43
C GLY A 600 -39.68 17.77 32.06
N HIS A 601 -40.08 19.02 32.22
CA HIS A 601 -39.29 20.10 32.83
C HIS A 601 -38.86 19.79 34.28
N CYS A 602 -37.75 19.08 34.48
CA CYS A 602 -37.17 18.82 35.79
C CYS A 602 -35.84 19.60 35.93
N ASP A 603 -35.87 20.94 35.94
CA ASP A 603 -34.75 21.86 36.23
C ASP A 603 -33.33 21.27 36.14
N GLY A 604 -32.86 21.01 34.91
CA GLY A 604 -31.48 20.59 34.64
C GLY A 604 -31.15 19.11 34.86
N VAL A 605 -32.14 18.23 35.09
CA VAL A 605 -31.95 16.78 35.14
C VAL A 605 -32.08 16.17 33.74
N GLU A 606 -31.12 15.31 33.36
CA GLU A 606 -31.14 14.62 32.06
C GLU A 606 -32.36 13.70 31.90
N ALA A 607 -32.88 13.60 30.68
CA ALA A 607 -33.92 12.63 30.36
C ALA A 607 -33.39 11.20 30.47
N TRP A 608 -34.30 10.26 30.80
CA TRP A 608 -33.99 8.84 30.71
C TRP A 608 -33.70 8.45 29.25
N ILE A 609 -32.65 7.68 29.02
CA ILE A 609 -32.19 7.21 27.71
C ILE A 609 -32.20 5.68 27.74
N SER A 610 -33.00 5.07 26.86
CA SER A 610 -33.18 3.61 26.81
C SER A 610 -31.88 2.82 26.61
N SER A 611 -30.95 3.37 25.82
CA SER A 611 -29.65 2.74 25.53
C SER A 611 -28.58 2.98 26.60
N LYS A 612 -28.75 3.92 27.53
CA LYS A 612 -27.75 4.26 28.57
C LYS A 612 -27.79 3.21 29.68
N VAL A 613 -26.60 2.75 30.10
CA VAL A 613 -26.45 1.91 31.30
C VAL A 613 -26.46 2.81 32.53
N TYR A 614 -27.31 2.48 33.50
CA TYR A 614 -27.42 3.15 34.79
C TYR A 614 -26.96 2.19 35.88
N ASP A 615 -25.66 2.17 36.17
CA ASP A 615 -25.02 1.24 37.10
C ASP A 615 -24.74 1.84 38.49
N THR A 616 -24.93 3.15 38.64
CA THR A 616 -24.62 3.91 39.84
C THR A 616 -25.90 4.30 40.58
N PRO A 617 -26.16 3.76 41.80
CA PRO A 617 -27.31 4.16 42.60
C PRO A 617 -27.29 5.66 42.92
N GLY A 618 -28.46 6.29 42.89
CA GLY A 618 -28.62 7.72 43.17
C GLY A 618 -28.60 8.64 41.95
N VAL A 619 -28.23 8.13 40.77
CA VAL A 619 -28.32 8.89 39.51
C VAL A 619 -29.77 9.24 39.23
N LYS A 620 -30.03 10.50 38.86
CA LYS A 620 -31.38 11.01 38.61
C LYS A 620 -31.64 11.17 37.11
N VAL A 621 -32.87 10.84 36.70
CA VAL A 621 -33.37 11.03 35.33
C VAL A 621 -34.79 11.58 35.33
N SER A 622 -35.15 12.33 34.30
CA SER A 622 -36.54 12.75 34.06
C SER A 622 -37.24 11.82 33.07
N TYR A 623 -38.49 11.44 33.37
CA TYR A 623 -39.35 10.69 32.45
C TYR A 623 -40.83 11.02 32.74
N ASP A 624 -41.65 11.25 31.71
CA ASP A 624 -43.10 11.53 31.83
C ASP A 624 -43.50 12.55 32.93
N ASN A 625 -42.83 13.69 32.99
CA ASN A 625 -43.01 14.73 34.03
C ASN A 625 -42.74 14.27 35.47
N TRP A 626 -41.95 13.22 35.67
CA TRP A 626 -41.49 12.75 36.97
C TRP A 626 -39.98 12.66 37.03
N LEU A 627 -39.45 12.92 38.21
CA LEU A 627 -38.06 12.70 38.55
C LEU A 627 -37.90 11.30 39.13
N TYR A 628 -36.98 10.52 38.56
CA TYR A 628 -36.63 9.18 39.02
C TYR A 628 -35.18 9.11 39.48
N GLU A 629 -34.89 8.18 40.37
CA GLU A 629 -33.56 7.87 40.91
C GLU A 629 -33.25 6.39 40.71
N VAL A 630 -32.02 6.07 40.28
CA VAL A 630 -31.54 4.69 40.12
C VAL A 630 -31.36 4.04 41.50
N VAL A 631 -31.98 2.88 41.70
CA VAL A 631 -31.85 2.06 42.92
C VAL A 631 -30.74 1.03 42.77
N HIS A 632 -30.66 0.38 41.60
CA HIS A 632 -29.63 -0.58 41.23
C HIS A 632 -29.48 -0.63 39.70
N TRP A 633 -28.49 -1.38 39.22
CA TRP A 633 -28.17 -1.51 37.79
C TRP A 633 -29.40 -1.69 36.90
N THR A 634 -29.47 -0.91 35.81
CA THR A 634 -30.50 -1.06 34.78
C THR A 634 -30.07 -0.50 33.42
N GLN A 635 -30.63 -1.07 32.36
CA GLN A 635 -30.57 -0.57 30.99
C GLN A 635 -31.87 -0.94 30.30
N ASN A 636 -32.43 -0.05 29.49
CA ASN A 636 -33.66 -0.29 28.72
C ASN A 636 -34.89 -0.72 29.55
N GLN A 637 -34.94 -0.42 30.85
CA GLN A 637 -36.14 -0.62 31.69
C GLN A 637 -36.75 0.75 31.99
N GLN A 638 -37.93 1.01 31.43
CA GLN A 638 -38.59 2.32 31.48
C GLN A 638 -38.97 2.74 32.92
N PRO A 639 -38.68 3.98 33.37
CA PRO A 639 -38.86 4.36 34.78
C PRO A 639 -40.29 4.33 35.34
N ASP A 640 -41.30 4.69 34.56
CA ASP A 640 -42.72 4.66 34.95
C ASP A 640 -43.31 3.25 35.06
N GLU A 641 -42.74 2.27 34.38
CA GLU A 641 -43.15 0.87 34.48
C GLU A 641 -42.33 0.11 35.55
N ASN A 642 -41.09 0.55 35.79
CA ASN A 642 -40.08 -0.18 36.56
C ASN A 642 -39.64 0.58 37.83
N PHE A 643 -40.58 1.22 38.55
CA PHE A 643 -40.29 1.90 39.83
C PHE A 643 -40.85 1.19 41.08
N ILE A 644 -40.19 1.41 42.22
CA ILE A 644 -40.65 1.02 43.56
C ILE A 644 -41.61 2.05 44.16
N THR A 645 -42.61 1.60 44.91
CA THR A 645 -43.50 2.44 45.72
C THR A 645 -43.14 2.45 47.21
N ASP A 646 -42.47 1.40 47.69
CA ASP A 646 -41.95 1.31 49.05
C ASP A 646 -40.48 1.79 49.09
N PRO A 647 -40.13 2.82 49.89
CA PRO A 647 -38.78 3.36 49.97
C PRO A 647 -37.72 2.37 50.47
N ASN A 648 -38.12 1.29 51.16
CA ASN A 648 -37.21 0.25 51.64
C ASN A 648 -37.06 -0.93 50.67
N SER A 649 -37.78 -0.92 49.55
CA SER A 649 -37.70 -1.98 48.54
C SER A 649 -36.56 -1.75 47.55
N ILE A 650 -35.98 -2.83 47.06
CA ILE A 650 -35.01 -2.85 45.95
C ILE A 650 -35.49 -3.74 44.79
N ALA A 651 -36.78 -4.02 44.73
CA ALA A 651 -37.34 -5.00 43.77
C ALA A 651 -37.38 -4.50 42.32
N LYS A 652 -37.25 -3.18 42.12
CA LYS A 652 -37.29 -2.53 40.81
C LYS A 652 -36.18 -1.47 40.73
N PRO A 653 -35.65 -1.23 39.52
CA PRO A 653 -34.44 -0.41 39.34
C PRO A 653 -34.64 1.09 39.57
N TRP A 654 -35.89 1.59 39.55
CA TRP A 654 -36.17 3.02 39.71
C TRP A 654 -36.89 3.34 40.99
N ARG A 655 -36.62 4.51 41.56
CA ARG A 655 -37.43 5.14 42.60
C ARG A 655 -38.02 6.43 42.03
N ARG A 656 -39.34 6.53 42.05
CA ARG A 656 -40.03 7.76 41.66
C ARG A 656 -39.98 8.76 42.81
N LEU A 657 -39.47 9.96 42.55
CA LEU A 657 -39.27 11.01 43.54
C LEU A 657 -40.45 11.97 43.56
N VAL A 658 -40.46 12.94 42.64
CA VAL A 658 -41.43 14.05 42.63
C VAL A 658 -41.93 14.31 41.21
N THR A 659 -43.13 14.87 41.09
CA THR A 659 -43.58 15.45 39.82
C THR A 659 -42.75 16.67 39.50
N CYS A 660 -42.30 16.75 38.27
CA CYS A 660 -41.66 17.92 37.72
C CYS A 660 -42.75 18.91 37.32
N THR A 661 -43.02 19.86 38.20
CA THR A 661 -43.89 21.01 37.92
C THR A 661 -43.11 22.05 37.13
N ARG A 662 -43.79 22.71 36.18
CA ARG A 662 -43.26 23.84 35.41
C ARG A 662 -42.73 24.97 36.29
#